data_AF-A0A1Q6UBR7-F1
#
_entry.id   AF-A0A1Q6UBR7-F1
#
_cell.length_a   1.000
_cell.length_b   1.000
_cell.length_c   1.000
_cell.angle_alpha   90.00
_cell.angle_beta   90.00
_cell.angle_gamma   90.00
#
_symmetry.space_group_name_H-M   'P 1'
#
loop_
_entity.id
_entity.type
_entity.pdbx_description
1 polymer ?
#
loop_
_entity_poly.entity_id
_entity_poly.type
_entity_poly.pdbx_seq_one_letter_code
_entity_poly.pdbx_strand_id
1 'polypeptide(L)'
;MFRLPVFGILLTAVLLSLPGPAGASFAVTEYAPVLSRLYKDKQSPLASSYRISFDKSKSSAPCLTAYTLTGTAAELIRYDCTRLPADNIFSRSRSENDGSLKELAAVFNGLRHNNDDKPGIALVNDGTIDKIYADFINNASGTAFGQSVFYNRGFVKELNGDFVGSRLNNRNPERPLAAGAAVVNAAAGSISLVNVNVTDNRLNNPGGTENSIWLNAGSVSRMNAVFAGNRVRGDFGSSAVLLNTGSLTSVKGIFSANSVNGEKAAAGGAVLNEGRIDLIEADFVDNRLQTASADTGGAAVRIPRQGKLFTIRNANFIANTAASDSGRVLGGALSVSGTVDGLITNPVFIGNGARGRSADSAFGGAVYTEKPLTFSIDGKQNAVFSGNYTDNAGISDPNAFYIDKTSVVFSVRGNGIYIFDDNIRGSGYALFFNGGGSGIFRLNNTVYNASKIIVREGVLQLRQGPYGRGGFSAAAGLSLTAARLDMHNGYRDRASFEHLLCQNCEADIDVNIENMSADSFEIGSSLTGRVALSLHVSADDDIRGRQPLVFASSGSFAANRESFKVKKVYGSPYMFDILYKEEDGGLKKSWSLVMNDTPNPDYRPAADTPAESTPDPETAKDTAPEKEKTDMPPAAEKSVSQTMPDCRGNPGCLFFKALNRATSVIYLIIAGTHKITDTTLTAIENALCGFMVRLNKAVSFFAPEAEPAGETPAGPKAAKTTEPSV
;
A
#
# COMPACT_ATOMS: atom_id res chain seq x y z
N MET A 1 10.11 -33.35 22.83
CA MET A 1 9.48 -32.43 23.80
C MET A 1 9.89 -31.01 23.41
N PHE A 2 8.97 -30.26 22.79
CA PHE A 2 8.20 -29.15 23.38
C PHE A 2 8.83 -27.77 23.10
N ARG A 3 8.45 -27.15 21.95
CA ARG A 3 8.67 -25.73 21.64
C ARG A 3 7.51 -25.13 20.82
N LEU A 4 6.43 -24.80 21.53
CA LEU A 4 5.48 -23.70 21.32
C LEU A 4 5.06 -23.25 22.74
N PRO A 5 4.71 -21.98 23.03
CA PRO A 5 4.49 -20.85 22.11
C PRO A 5 5.24 -19.54 22.50
N VAL A 6 5.82 -18.82 21.53
CA VAL A 6 6.33 -17.45 21.76
C VAL A 6 5.24 -16.37 21.61
N PHE A 7 4.10 -16.72 21.02
CA PHE A 7 2.96 -15.79 20.85
C PHE A 7 2.22 -15.45 22.16
N GLY A 8 2.46 -16.20 23.25
CA GLY A 8 1.92 -15.86 24.58
C GLY A 8 2.74 -14.79 25.29
N ILE A 9 4.06 -14.72 25.07
CA ILE A 9 4.97 -13.95 25.93
C ILE A 9 4.88 -12.43 25.66
N LEU A 10 4.62 -12.01 24.41
CA LEU A 10 4.38 -10.58 24.12
C LEU A 10 3.05 -10.04 24.67
N LEU A 11 2.06 -10.90 24.94
CA LEU A 11 0.77 -10.47 25.49
C LEU A 11 0.74 -10.57 27.03
N THR A 12 1.48 -11.51 27.62
CA THR A 12 1.54 -11.66 29.09
C THR A 12 2.49 -10.66 29.77
N ALA A 13 3.52 -10.15 29.07
CA ALA A 13 4.41 -9.10 29.58
C ALA A 13 3.73 -7.72 29.77
N VAL A 14 2.50 -7.55 29.27
CA VAL A 14 1.69 -6.33 29.42
C VAL A 14 0.70 -6.43 30.60
N LEU A 15 0.57 -7.62 31.23
CA LEU A 15 -0.51 -7.93 32.18
C LEU A 15 -0.05 -8.32 33.60
N LEU A 16 1.25 -8.28 33.91
CA LEU A 16 1.79 -8.71 35.22
C LEU A 16 2.87 -7.78 35.80
N SER A 17 2.45 -6.59 36.25
CA SER A 17 3.16 -5.80 37.27
C SER A 17 2.14 -5.18 38.24
N LEU A 18 2.06 -5.79 39.43
CA LEU A 18 1.09 -5.65 40.54
C LEU A 18 1.26 -4.30 41.32
N PRO A 19 0.47 -3.94 42.38
CA PRO A 19 -0.53 -4.71 43.16
C PRO A 19 -1.88 -3.98 43.51
N GLY A 20 -2.80 -4.69 44.18
CA GLY A 20 -4.09 -4.17 44.69
C GLY A 20 -4.03 -3.61 46.13
N PRO A 21 -5.13 -3.03 46.65
CA PRO A 21 -6.31 -3.78 47.13
C PRO A 21 -7.67 -3.15 46.72
N ALA A 22 -8.88 -3.70 46.97
CA ALA A 22 -9.38 -5.05 47.32
C ALA A 22 -10.93 -5.10 47.15
N GLY A 23 -11.56 -6.28 47.30
CA GLY A 23 -12.97 -6.41 47.72
C GLY A 23 -14.05 -6.69 46.67
N ALA A 24 -14.15 -7.93 46.15
CA ALA A 24 -15.42 -8.71 45.96
C ALA A 24 -15.26 -9.95 45.04
N SER A 25 -15.03 -11.10 45.67
CA SER A 25 -15.42 -12.49 45.30
C SER A 25 -16.19 -12.80 43.99
N PHE A 26 -15.54 -13.60 43.12
CA PHE A 26 -16.05 -14.75 42.32
C PHE A 26 -17.26 -14.63 41.34
N ALA A 27 -16.98 -14.79 40.03
CA ALA A 27 -17.44 -15.93 39.21
C ALA A 27 -16.74 -15.97 37.82
N VAL A 28 -16.18 -17.11 37.42
CA VAL A 28 -15.42 -17.27 36.15
C VAL A 28 -16.34 -17.79 35.03
N THR A 29 -17.25 -16.94 34.53
CA THR A 29 -18.25 -17.41 33.54
C THR A 29 -18.69 -16.41 32.45
N GLU A 30 -18.39 -15.11 32.51
CA GLU A 30 -19.10 -14.12 31.65
C GLU A 30 -18.29 -13.39 30.55
N TYR A 31 -16.96 -13.50 30.49
CA TYR A 31 -16.14 -12.68 29.54
C TYR A 31 -15.47 -13.44 28.37
N ALA A 32 -16.08 -14.54 27.93
CA ALA A 32 -15.83 -15.15 26.61
C ALA A 32 -16.65 -14.61 25.39
N PRO A 33 -17.81 -13.91 25.50
CA PRO A 33 -18.68 -13.69 24.32
C PRO A 33 -18.25 -12.63 23.28
N VAL A 34 -17.39 -11.67 23.63
CA VAL A 34 -17.32 -10.41 22.86
C VAL A 34 -16.49 -10.52 21.57
N LEU A 35 -15.34 -11.21 21.57
CA LEU A 35 -14.60 -11.50 20.33
C LEU A 35 -15.28 -12.57 19.46
N SER A 36 -16.10 -13.44 20.05
CA SER A 36 -16.88 -14.43 19.28
C SER A 36 -18.02 -13.80 18.46
N ARG A 37 -18.54 -12.64 18.87
CA ARG A 37 -19.58 -11.91 18.10
C ARG A 37 -19.00 -11.22 16.85
N LEU A 38 -17.91 -10.48 16.99
CA LEU A 38 -17.25 -9.84 15.83
C LEU A 38 -16.73 -10.83 14.77
N TYR A 39 -16.47 -12.08 15.15
CA TYR A 39 -16.12 -13.16 14.21
C TYR A 39 -17.35 -13.81 13.53
N LYS A 40 -18.56 -13.64 14.08
CA LYS A 40 -19.82 -14.12 13.48
C LYS A 40 -20.46 -13.08 12.56
N ASP A 41 -20.38 -11.80 12.90
CA ASP A 41 -21.12 -10.73 12.23
C ASP A 41 -20.57 -10.36 10.82
N LYS A 42 -19.57 -11.10 10.31
CA LYS A 42 -19.10 -11.02 8.91
C LYS A 42 -19.00 -12.38 8.18
N GLN A 43 -19.52 -13.47 8.75
CA GLN A 43 -19.97 -14.55 7.87
C GLN A 43 -21.16 -14.04 7.04
N SER A 44 -21.33 -14.55 5.82
CA SER A 44 -22.63 -14.43 5.13
C SER A 44 -23.74 -14.94 6.07
N PRO A 45 -24.95 -14.34 6.10
CA PRO A 45 -26.02 -14.69 7.03
C PRO A 45 -26.72 -16.03 6.68
N LEU A 46 -25.93 -17.03 6.28
CA LEU A 46 -26.36 -18.38 5.88
C LEU A 46 -25.95 -19.44 6.92
N ALA A 47 -25.31 -19.04 8.02
CA ALA A 47 -25.09 -19.90 9.17
C ALA A 47 -26.38 -20.02 10.00
N SER A 48 -26.92 -21.25 10.06
CA SER A 48 -28.17 -21.68 10.71
C SER A 48 -29.49 -21.43 9.95
N SER A 49 -30.28 -22.51 9.82
CA SER A 49 -31.65 -22.59 9.27
C SER A 49 -31.87 -22.36 7.76
N TYR A 50 -31.46 -23.35 6.94
CA TYR A 50 -32.12 -23.60 5.65
C TYR A 50 -32.72 -25.01 5.60
N ARG A 51 -34.03 -25.10 5.30
CA ARG A 51 -34.69 -26.34 4.85
C ARG A 51 -34.69 -26.33 3.33
N ILE A 52 -34.09 -27.33 2.70
CA ILE A 52 -34.16 -27.54 1.24
C ILE A 52 -35.17 -28.66 0.94
N SER A 53 -36.07 -28.40 0.02
CA SER A 53 -37.12 -29.34 -0.43
C SER A 53 -36.79 -29.89 -1.83
N PHE A 54 -36.77 -31.22 -1.97
CA PHE A 54 -36.45 -31.88 -3.23
C PHE A 54 -37.68 -32.08 -4.13
N ASP A 55 -37.61 -31.63 -5.39
CA ASP A 55 -38.50 -32.12 -6.46
C ASP A 55 -38.02 -33.50 -6.93
N LYS A 56 -38.84 -34.52 -6.65
CA LYS A 56 -38.56 -35.93 -6.95
C LYS A 56 -38.72 -36.32 -8.43
N SER A 57 -39.20 -35.43 -9.31
CA SER A 57 -39.76 -35.86 -10.60
C SER A 57 -38.76 -36.16 -11.73
N LYS A 58 -37.50 -35.71 -11.66
CA LYS A 58 -36.54 -35.80 -12.79
C LYS A 58 -35.07 -36.03 -12.37
N SER A 59 -34.69 -37.30 -12.20
CA SER A 59 -33.29 -37.76 -12.20
C SER A 59 -33.19 -39.23 -12.59
N SER A 60 -32.27 -39.58 -13.49
CA SER A 60 -32.09 -40.94 -14.01
C SER A 60 -30.61 -41.36 -14.01
N ALA A 61 -30.21 -42.06 -12.94
CA ALA A 61 -28.94 -42.82 -12.76
C ALA A 61 -27.59 -42.05 -12.75
N PRO A 62 -26.49 -42.63 -12.22
CA PRO A 62 -26.35 -43.58 -11.10
C PRO A 62 -25.42 -43.04 -9.96
N CYS A 63 -25.13 -43.87 -8.95
CA CYS A 63 -24.72 -43.46 -7.59
C CYS A 63 -23.23 -43.15 -7.34
N LEU A 64 -22.97 -42.30 -6.33
CA LEU A 64 -21.66 -42.05 -5.72
C LEU A 64 -21.13 -43.29 -4.96
N THR A 65 -19.86 -43.64 -5.13
CA THR A 65 -19.19 -44.71 -4.35
C THR A 65 -18.21 -44.11 -3.34
N ALA A 66 -18.35 -44.49 -2.06
CA ALA A 66 -17.46 -44.06 -0.98
C ALA A 66 -16.75 -45.26 -0.34
N TYR A 67 -15.49 -45.07 0.07
CA TYR A 67 -14.69 -46.10 0.73
C TYR A 67 -14.42 -45.73 2.20
N THR A 68 -14.63 -46.68 3.10
CA THR A 68 -14.26 -46.58 4.52
C THR A 68 -13.18 -47.59 4.86
N LEU A 69 -12.07 -47.11 5.42
CA LEU A 69 -10.99 -47.92 5.98
C LEU A 69 -11.11 -47.92 7.51
N THR A 70 -11.51 -49.06 8.08
CA THR A 70 -11.62 -49.29 9.51
C THR A 70 -10.76 -50.49 9.89
N GLY A 71 -9.49 -50.23 10.23
CA GLY A 71 -8.51 -51.28 10.51
C GLY A 71 -7.92 -51.89 9.23
N THR A 72 -7.58 -53.18 9.28
CA THR A 72 -6.88 -53.92 8.22
C THR A 72 -7.77 -54.41 7.07
N ALA A 73 -9.05 -54.06 7.05
CA ALA A 73 -9.98 -54.36 5.96
C ALA A 73 -10.70 -53.09 5.48
N ALA A 74 -10.93 -52.99 4.18
CA ALA A 74 -11.79 -51.97 3.58
C ALA A 74 -13.19 -52.56 3.41
N GLU A 75 -14.22 -51.88 3.93
CA GLU A 75 -15.61 -52.33 3.84
C GLU A 75 -16.41 -51.40 2.93
N LEU A 76 -17.23 -52.02 2.06
CA LEU A 76 -17.93 -51.35 0.96
C LEU A 76 -19.34 -50.93 1.39
N ILE A 77 -19.59 -49.62 1.57
CA ILE A 77 -20.92 -49.09 1.86
C ILE A 77 -21.41 -48.28 0.65
N ARG A 78 -22.44 -48.81 -0.04
CA ARG A 78 -23.17 -48.08 -1.09
C ARG A 78 -24.21 -47.17 -0.45
N TYR A 79 -24.23 -45.90 -0.83
CA TYR A 79 -25.31 -44.98 -0.47
C TYR A 79 -26.40 -44.99 -1.54
N ASP A 80 -27.65 -45.10 -1.10
CA ASP A 80 -28.83 -45.04 -1.96
C ASP A 80 -29.24 -43.57 -2.18
N CYS A 81 -29.27 -43.13 -3.43
CA CYS A 81 -29.57 -41.75 -3.82
C CYS A 81 -31.00 -41.28 -3.46
N THR A 82 -31.84 -42.14 -2.90
CA THR A 82 -33.18 -41.78 -2.39
C THR A 82 -33.19 -41.32 -0.93
N ARG A 83 -32.10 -41.52 -0.17
CA ARG A 83 -31.97 -41.14 1.25
C ARG A 83 -30.55 -40.65 1.59
N LEU A 84 -30.33 -39.34 1.49
CA LEU A 84 -29.31 -38.65 2.29
C LEU A 84 -30.02 -37.97 3.48
N PRO A 85 -29.64 -38.26 4.75
CA PRO A 85 -30.24 -37.62 5.92
C PRO A 85 -29.89 -36.13 5.98
N ALA A 86 -30.74 -35.35 6.64
CA ALA A 86 -30.66 -33.87 6.68
C ALA A 86 -29.59 -33.31 7.64
N ASP A 87 -28.65 -34.15 8.06
CA ASP A 87 -27.55 -33.79 8.96
C ASP A 87 -26.26 -33.62 8.16
N ASN A 88 -25.45 -32.61 8.50
CA ASN A 88 -24.17 -32.35 7.82
C ASN A 88 -23.33 -33.63 7.70
N ILE A 89 -23.00 -34.02 6.47
CA ILE A 89 -22.11 -35.15 6.21
C ILE A 89 -20.71 -34.79 6.70
N PHE A 90 -20.38 -35.19 7.93
CA PHE A 90 -19.02 -35.24 8.44
C PHE A 90 -18.26 -36.35 7.71
N SER A 91 -17.78 -36.05 6.51
CA SER A 91 -17.00 -37.04 5.75
C SER A 91 -15.66 -37.25 6.42
N ARG A 92 -15.45 -38.45 6.95
CA ARG A 92 -14.15 -38.97 7.42
C ARG A 92 -13.39 -39.71 6.32
N SER A 93 -13.88 -39.65 5.09
CA SER A 93 -13.31 -40.31 3.91
C SER A 93 -13.22 -39.34 2.72
N ARG A 94 -12.32 -39.68 1.79
CA ARG A 94 -12.19 -39.02 0.48
C ARG A 94 -13.40 -39.37 -0.38
N SER A 95 -13.96 -38.37 -1.07
CA SER A 95 -15.06 -38.50 -2.02
C SER A 95 -14.57 -38.32 -3.46
N GLU A 96 -15.10 -39.10 -4.39
CA GLU A 96 -14.80 -39.02 -5.83
C GLU A 96 -16.12 -38.90 -6.59
N ASN A 97 -16.26 -37.92 -7.48
CA ASN A 97 -17.42 -37.75 -8.37
C ASN A 97 -17.00 -37.84 -9.84
N ASP A 98 -17.51 -38.85 -10.55
CA ASP A 98 -17.43 -39.04 -12.00
C ASP A 98 -18.79 -38.80 -12.70
N GLY A 99 -19.87 -38.63 -11.94
CA GLY A 99 -21.23 -38.43 -12.41
C GLY A 99 -21.72 -36.98 -12.35
N SER A 100 -23.05 -36.79 -12.31
CA SER A 100 -23.68 -35.47 -12.25
C SER A 100 -24.41 -35.25 -10.92
N LEU A 101 -23.93 -34.32 -10.10
CA LEU A 101 -24.49 -33.96 -8.80
C LEU A 101 -25.18 -32.59 -8.88
N LYS A 102 -26.43 -32.50 -8.41
CA LYS A 102 -27.12 -31.20 -8.29
C LYS A 102 -26.59 -30.36 -7.13
N GLU A 103 -26.22 -31.00 -6.03
CA GLU A 103 -25.74 -30.34 -4.82
C GLU A 103 -24.87 -31.28 -3.99
N LEU A 104 -23.81 -30.75 -3.38
CA LEU A 104 -22.96 -31.41 -2.40
C LEU A 104 -22.84 -30.51 -1.16
N ALA A 105 -23.45 -30.92 -0.05
CA ALA A 105 -23.32 -30.27 1.25
C ALA A 105 -22.57 -31.18 2.23
N ALA A 106 -21.43 -30.75 2.76
CA ALA A 106 -20.53 -31.59 3.56
C ALA A 106 -19.57 -30.79 4.45
N VAL A 107 -19.00 -31.46 5.46
CA VAL A 107 -17.85 -30.94 6.22
C VAL A 107 -16.73 -31.99 6.18
N PHE A 108 -15.65 -31.67 5.48
CA PHE A 108 -14.44 -32.47 5.38
C PHE A 108 -13.42 -31.95 6.40
N ASN A 109 -13.34 -32.60 7.58
CA ASN A 109 -12.51 -32.14 8.68
C ASN A 109 -11.44 -33.16 9.10
N GLY A 110 -10.18 -32.75 9.11
CA GLY A 110 -9.08 -33.51 9.69
C GLY A 110 -8.65 -34.75 8.89
N LEU A 111 -9.05 -34.84 7.61
CA LEU A 111 -8.67 -35.94 6.73
C LEU A 111 -7.16 -36.00 6.56
N ARG A 112 -6.61 -37.21 6.50
CA ARG A 112 -5.18 -37.46 6.29
C ARG A 112 -4.99 -38.42 5.14
N HIS A 113 -4.29 -37.97 4.11
CA HIS A 113 -3.90 -38.79 2.97
C HIS A 113 -2.37 -38.85 2.90
N ASN A 114 -1.82 -40.05 2.68
CA ASN A 114 -0.38 -40.31 2.57
C ASN A 114 -0.08 -41.27 1.39
N ASN A 115 -1.02 -41.43 0.45
CA ASN A 115 -0.85 -42.32 -0.69
C ASN A 115 -0.47 -41.50 -1.93
N ASP A 116 0.73 -41.74 -2.46
CA ASP A 116 1.33 -40.96 -3.54
C ASP A 116 0.60 -41.10 -4.89
N ASP A 117 -0.21 -42.14 -5.07
CA ASP A 117 -0.74 -42.50 -6.39
C ASP A 117 -2.13 -41.90 -6.70
N LYS A 118 -2.73 -41.10 -5.80
CA LYS A 118 -4.07 -40.51 -6.01
C LYS A 118 -4.16 -39.02 -5.67
N PRO A 119 -4.75 -38.17 -6.55
CA PRO A 119 -5.01 -36.77 -6.27
C PRO A 119 -6.22 -36.57 -5.34
N GLY A 120 -6.29 -35.41 -4.70
CA GLY A 120 -7.37 -34.98 -3.80
C GLY A 120 -7.37 -35.68 -2.43
N ILE A 121 -7.40 -34.92 -1.34
CA ILE A 121 -7.47 -35.43 0.04
C ILE A 121 -8.94 -35.62 0.47
N ALA A 122 -9.79 -34.64 0.17
CA ALA A 122 -11.19 -34.62 0.59
C ALA A 122 -12.16 -34.89 -0.55
N LEU A 123 -12.01 -34.18 -1.68
CA LEU A 123 -12.92 -34.28 -2.81
C LEU A 123 -12.13 -34.29 -4.13
N VAL A 124 -12.48 -35.24 -5.01
CA VAL A 124 -12.11 -35.23 -6.43
C VAL A 124 -13.38 -35.09 -7.25
N ASN A 125 -13.39 -34.16 -8.22
CA ASN A 125 -14.46 -34.02 -9.19
C ASN A 125 -13.91 -34.18 -10.62
N ASP A 126 -14.34 -35.24 -11.28
CA ASP A 126 -14.15 -35.51 -12.71
C ASP A 126 -15.45 -35.31 -13.51
N GLY A 127 -16.61 -35.39 -12.84
CA GLY A 127 -17.93 -35.18 -13.42
C GLY A 127 -18.45 -33.74 -13.34
N THR A 128 -19.76 -33.57 -13.18
CA THR A 128 -20.41 -32.25 -13.03
C THR A 128 -20.99 -32.08 -11.63
N ILE A 129 -20.83 -30.89 -11.05
CA ILE A 129 -21.47 -30.50 -9.78
C ILE A 129 -22.10 -29.11 -9.97
N ASP A 130 -23.42 -29.02 -9.85
CA ASP A 130 -24.12 -27.72 -9.94
C ASP A 130 -23.78 -26.82 -8.74
N LYS A 131 -23.72 -27.38 -7.53
CA LYS A 131 -23.43 -26.64 -6.29
C LYS A 131 -22.62 -27.43 -5.29
N ILE A 132 -21.62 -26.77 -4.69
CA ILE A 132 -20.92 -27.22 -3.49
C ILE A 132 -21.19 -26.20 -2.38
N TYR A 133 -21.61 -26.70 -1.22
CA TYR A 133 -21.71 -25.99 0.06
C TYR A 133 -20.92 -26.80 1.09
N ALA A 134 -19.58 -26.74 1.02
CA ALA A 134 -18.73 -27.64 1.81
C ALA A 134 -17.51 -26.96 2.42
N ASP A 135 -17.29 -27.24 3.71
CA ASP A 135 -16.13 -26.75 4.45
C ASP A 135 -15.02 -27.79 4.51
N PHE A 136 -13.79 -27.32 4.36
CA PHE A 136 -12.57 -28.09 4.16
C PHE A 136 -11.53 -27.71 5.22
N ILE A 137 -11.66 -28.30 6.41
CA ILE A 137 -11.02 -27.83 7.65
C ILE A 137 -9.90 -28.77 8.10
N ASN A 138 -8.72 -28.24 8.43
CA ASN A 138 -7.58 -28.96 9.03
C ASN A 138 -7.14 -30.25 8.29
N ASN A 139 -7.44 -30.35 7.00
CA ASN A 139 -7.07 -31.51 6.18
C ASN A 139 -5.56 -31.50 5.93
N ALA A 140 -4.92 -32.66 5.90
CA ALA A 140 -3.46 -32.74 5.87
C ALA A 140 -2.94 -33.88 5.01
N SER A 141 -1.74 -33.70 4.49
CA SER A 141 -0.98 -34.76 3.83
C SER A 141 0.51 -34.63 4.08
N GLY A 142 1.17 -35.80 4.15
CA GLY A 142 2.63 -35.93 4.22
C GLY A 142 3.32 -36.12 2.87
N THR A 143 2.60 -36.10 1.74
CA THR A 143 3.15 -36.34 0.40
C THR A 143 2.47 -35.47 -0.67
N ALA A 144 3.24 -34.87 -1.59
CA ALA A 144 2.76 -33.75 -2.41
C ALA A 144 2.34 -34.09 -3.85
N PHE A 145 2.19 -35.37 -4.20
CA PHE A 145 1.84 -35.78 -5.57
C PHE A 145 0.37 -35.45 -5.89
N GLY A 146 0.09 -34.26 -6.46
CA GLY A 146 -1.26 -33.86 -6.90
C GLY A 146 -2.31 -33.75 -5.78
N GLN A 147 -1.89 -33.75 -4.50
CA GLN A 147 -2.78 -33.79 -3.34
C GLN A 147 -3.21 -32.39 -2.91
N SER A 148 -4.24 -31.85 -3.56
CA SER A 148 -5.03 -30.75 -3.01
C SER A 148 -6.08 -31.25 -2.03
N VAL A 149 -6.70 -30.38 -1.23
CA VAL A 149 -7.89 -30.79 -0.45
C VAL A 149 -9.08 -31.03 -1.39
N PHE A 150 -9.34 -30.11 -2.32
CA PHE A 150 -10.28 -30.28 -3.42
C PHE A 150 -9.55 -30.29 -4.78
N TYR A 151 -9.77 -31.34 -5.58
CA TYR A 151 -9.18 -31.50 -6.91
C TYR A 151 -10.28 -31.54 -7.98
N ASN A 152 -10.26 -30.61 -8.93
CA ASN A 152 -11.25 -30.50 -9.99
C ASN A 152 -10.63 -30.72 -11.37
N ARG A 153 -11.10 -31.74 -12.10
CA ARG A 153 -10.93 -31.92 -13.56
C ARG A 153 -12.24 -31.77 -14.32
N GLY A 154 -13.37 -31.87 -13.63
CA GLY A 154 -14.71 -31.71 -14.19
C GLY A 154 -15.24 -30.27 -14.12
N PHE A 155 -16.57 -30.15 -14.15
CA PHE A 155 -17.27 -28.87 -14.09
C PHE A 155 -17.90 -28.63 -12.71
N VAL A 156 -17.69 -27.45 -12.14
CA VAL A 156 -18.42 -26.96 -10.97
C VAL A 156 -19.07 -25.62 -11.30
N LYS A 157 -20.39 -25.52 -11.21
CA LYS A 157 -21.08 -24.24 -11.46
C LYS A 157 -20.93 -23.29 -10.28
N GLU A 158 -21.06 -23.77 -9.06
CA GLU A 158 -20.96 -22.95 -7.85
C GLU A 158 -20.18 -23.67 -6.74
N LEU A 159 -19.04 -23.11 -6.31
CA LEU A 159 -18.25 -23.56 -5.17
C LEU A 159 -18.38 -22.56 -4.02
N ASN A 160 -19.04 -22.96 -2.94
CA ASN A 160 -19.13 -22.22 -1.69
C ASN A 160 -18.57 -23.04 -0.52
N GLY A 161 -17.89 -22.36 0.41
CA GLY A 161 -17.40 -22.93 1.67
C GLY A 161 -15.95 -22.57 1.97
N ASP A 162 -15.50 -22.94 3.17
CA ASP A 162 -14.24 -22.46 3.73
C ASP A 162 -13.11 -23.50 3.70
N PHE A 163 -11.95 -23.13 3.17
CA PHE A 163 -10.71 -23.92 3.19
C PHE A 163 -9.81 -23.39 4.31
N VAL A 164 -9.77 -24.08 5.45
CA VAL A 164 -9.18 -23.54 6.69
C VAL A 164 -8.08 -24.45 7.24
N GLY A 165 -6.89 -23.88 7.47
CA GLY A 165 -5.83 -24.49 8.27
C GLY A 165 -5.22 -25.78 7.71
N SER A 166 -5.51 -26.11 6.44
CA SER A 166 -5.06 -27.35 5.80
C SER A 166 -3.55 -27.33 5.53
N ARG A 167 -2.89 -28.51 5.58
CA ARG A 167 -1.42 -28.62 5.61
C ARG A 167 -0.89 -29.70 4.69
N LEU A 168 -0.33 -29.29 3.56
CA LEU A 168 0.39 -30.17 2.65
C LEU A 168 1.90 -30.03 2.90
N ASN A 169 2.55 -31.11 3.33
CA ASN A 169 4.01 -31.13 3.54
C ASN A 169 4.63 -32.23 2.68
N ASN A 170 5.36 -31.87 1.64
CA ASN A 170 6.12 -32.85 0.89
C ASN A 170 7.30 -33.36 1.74
N ARG A 171 7.32 -34.67 2.01
CA ARG A 171 8.46 -35.35 2.65
C ARG A 171 9.42 -35.97 1.64
N ASN A 172 9.06 -36.02 0.36
CA ASN A 172 9.85 -36.63 -0.70
C ASN A 172 10.29 -35.58 -1.75
N PRO A 173 11.48 -34.97 -1.60
CA PRO A 173 11.99 -33.99 -2.55
C PRO A 173 12.36 -34.59 -3.92
N GLU A 174 12.44 -35.92 -4.06
CA GLU A 174 12.73 -36.61 -5.33
C GLU A 174 11.47 -36.83 -6.19
N ARG A 175 10.27 -36.57 -5.66
CA ARG A 175 9.01 -36.56 -6.42
C ARG A 175 8.34 -35.17 -6.41
N PRO A 176 8.99 -34.13 -6.97
CA PRO A 176 8.43 -32.80 -7.04
C PRO A 176 7.35 -32.70 -8.13
N LEU A 177 6.11 -32.45 -7.74
CA LEU A 177 5.03 -32.09 -8.66
C LEU A 177 4.35 -30.77 -8.25
N ALA A 178 3.56 -30.25 -9.18
CA ALA A 178 2.61 -29.18 -8.98
C ALA A 178 1.63 -29.47 -7.83
N ALA A 179 1.38 -28.46 -7.01
CA ALA A 179 0.55 -28.56 -5.81
C ALA A 179 -0.30 -27.31 -5.59
N GLY A 180 -1.59 -27.50 -5.34
CA GLY A 180 -2.49 -26.49 -4.77
C GLY A 180 -3.02 -27.02 -3.45
N ALA A 181 -2.43 -26.61 -2.32
CA ALA A 181 -2.64 -27.26 -1.02
C ALA A 181 -4.11 -27.27 -0.56
N ALA A 182 -4.88 -26.24 -0.89
CA ALA A 182 -6.32 -26.21 -0.68
C ALA A 182 -7.07 -26.70 -1.92
N VAL A 183 -6.82 -26.07 -3.09
CA VAL A 183 -7.56 -26.35 -4.33
C VAL A 183 -6.63 -26.47 -5.52
N VAL A 184 -6.90 -27.45 -6.38
CA VAL A 184 -6.40 -27.52 -7.75
C VAL A 184 -7.60 -27.57 -8.69
N ASN A 185 -7.74 -26.55 -9.53
CA ASN A 185 -8.55 -26.62 -10.75
C ASN A 185 -7.61 -26.96 -11.92
N ALA A 186 -7.56 -28.23 -12.28
CA ALA A 186 -6.67 -28.76 -13.32
C ALA A 186 -7.04 -28.24 -14.72
N ALA A 187 -6.20 -28.47 -15.74
CA ALA A 187 -6.36 -27.90 -17.08
C ALA A 187 -7.72 -28.20 -17.76
N ALA A 188 -8.31 -29.38 -17.52
CA ALA A 188 -9.65 -29.73 -18.00
C ALA A 188 -10.79 -29.16 -17.14
N GLY A 189 -10.47 -28.73 -15.91
CA GLY A 189 -11.45 -28.27 -14.93
C GLY A 189 -12.01 -26.89 -15.22
N SER A 190 -13.28 -26.70 -14.89
CA SER A 190 -13.95 -25.41 -15.00
C SER A 190 -14.78 -25.12 -13.75
N ILE A 191 -14.66 -23.89 -13.21
CA ILE A 191 -15.50 -23.41 -12.11
C ILE A 191 -16.17 -22.08 -12.50
N SER A 192 -17.50 -22.03 -12.62
CA SER A 192 -18.17 -20.78 -13.02
C SER A 192 -18.16 -19.72 -11.91
N LEU A 193 -18.44 -20.13 -10.67
CA LEU A 193 -18.43 -19.25 -9.50
C LEU A 193 -17.72 -19.90 -8.30
N VAL A 194 -16.79 -19.17 -7.71
CA VAL A 194 -16.12 -19.47 -6.44
C VAL A 194 -16.50 -18.38 -5.44
N ASN A 195 -17.07 -18.73 -4.28
CA ASN A 195 -17.26 -17.87 -3.11
C ASN A 195 -16.67 -18.56 -1.86
N VAL A 196 -15.43 -18.29 -1.50
CA VAL A 196 -14.68 -19.08 -0.49
C VAL A 196 -13.82 -18.21 0.41
N ASN A 197 -13.62 -18.65 1.66
CA ASN A 197 -12.50 -18.18 2.48
C ASN A 197 -11.39 -19.25 2.44
N VAL A 198 -10.16 -18.83 2.17
CA VAL A 198 -8.96 -19.67 2.13
C VAL A 198 -7.99 -19.13 3.16
N THR A 199 -7.98 -19.71 4.36
CA THR A 199 -7.32 -19.12 5.53
C THR A 199 -6.36 -20.09 6.24
N ASP A 200 -5.20 -19.56 6.65
CA ASP A 200 -4.17 -20.28 7.44
C ASP A 200 -3.64 -21.60 6.82
N ASN A 201 -3.90 -21.85 5.53
CA ASN A 201 -3.43 -23.03 4.83
C ASN A 201 -1.92 -22.97 4.61
N ARG A 202 -1.27 -24.13 4.61
CA ARG A 202 0.18 -24.25 4.53
C ARG A 202 0.61 -25.27 3.49
N LEU A 203 1.39 -24.81 2.52
CA LEU A 203 2.19 -25.66 1.65
C LEU A 203 3.65 -25.61 2.10
N ASN A 204 4.27 -26.78 2.22
CA ASN A 204 5.72 -26.92 2.29
C ASN A 204 6.14 -27.99 1.27
N ASN A 205 6.58 -27.56 0.09
CA ASN A 205 6.95 -28.43 -1.03
C ASN A 205 8.30 -27.98 -1.61
N PRO A 206 9.42 -28.22 -0.91
CA PRO A 206 10.72 -27.68 -1.28
C PRO A 206 11.15 -28.06 -2.70
N GLY A 207 10.83 -29.27 -3.17
CA GLY A 207 11.18 -29.70 -4.52
C GLY A 207 10.28 -29.18 -5.65
N GLY A 208 9.01 -28.83 -5.37
CA GLY A 208 7.98 -28.60 -6.39
C GLY A 208 8.23 -27.40 -7.29
N THR A 209 7.65 -27.41 -8.50
CA THR A 209 7.79 -26.34 -9.51
C THR A 209 6.58 -25.42 -9.65
N GLU A 210 5.42 -25.81 -9.10
CA GLU A 210 4.17 -25.04 -9.10
C GLU A 210 3.56 -25.14 -7.69
N ASN A 211 4.09 -24.35 -6.75
CA ASN A 211 3.76 -24.42 -5.34
C ASN A 211 2.69 -23.39 -4.99
N SER A 212 1.48 -23.84 -4.67
CA SER A 212 0.39 -22.93 -4.33
C SER A 212 -0.56 -23.43 -3.25
N ILE A 213 -1.40 -22.52 -2.76
CA ILE A 213 -2.58 -22.89 -1.97
C ILE A 213 -3.76 -23.15 -2.91
N TRP A 214 -3.90 -22.30 -3.92
CA TRP A 214 -4.87 -22.44 -5.00
C TRP A 214 -4.14 -22.45 -6.36
N LEU A 215 -4.24 -23.57 -7.07
CA LEU A 215 -3.78 -23.68 -8.46
C LEU A 215 -4.99 -23.59 -9.40
N ASN A 216 -4.96 -22.65 -10.34
CA ASN A 216 -5.86 -22.63 -11.49
C ASN A 216 -5.07 -22.86 -12.78
N ALA A 217 -5.11 -24.08 -13.29
CA ALA A 217 -4.63 -24.45 -14.62
C ALA A 217 -5.78 -24.51 -15.65
N GLY A 218 -7.02 -24.69 -15.20
CA GLY A 218 -8.22 -24.70 -16.02
C GLY A 218 -8.86 -23.31 -16.20
N SER A 219 -10.19 -23.28 -16.20
CA SER A 219 -10.96 -22.03 -16.30
C SER A 219 -11.72 -21.72 -15.00
N VAL A 220 -11.70 -20.45 -14.58
CA VAL A 220 -12.58 -19.93 -13.52
C VAL A 220 -13.19 -18.60 -13.99
N SER A 221 -14.53 -18.51 -14.06
CA SER A 221 -15.16 -17.28 -14.56
C SER A 221 -15.15 -16.18 -13.48
N ARG A 222 -15.65 -16.46 -12.27
CA ARG A 222 -15.66 -15.47 -11.19
C ARG A 222 -15.21 -16.06 -9.87
N MET A 223 -14.14 -15.48 -9.33
CA MET A 223 -13.61 -15.77 -8.01
C MET A 223 -13.89 -14.61 -7.07
N ASN A 224 -14.76 -14.84 -6.09
CA ASN A 224 -14.92 -14.02 -4.89
C ASN A 224 -14.21 -14.75 -3.74
N ALA A 225 -13.03 -14.30 -3.33
CA ALA A 225 -12.24 -15.05 -2.34
C ALA A 225 -11.51 -14.17 -1.33
N VAL A 226 -11.44 -14.65 -0.09
CA VAL A 226 -10.54 -14.11 0.94
C VAL A 226 -9.38 -15.08 1.12
N PHE A 227 -8.17 -14.65 0.78
CA PHE A 227 -6.94 -15.38 1.04
C PHE A 227 -6.21 -14.72 2.22
N ALA A 228 -6.29 -15.31 3.42
CA ALA A 228 -5.72 -14.71 4.63
C ALA A 228 -4.73 -15.63 5.39
N GLY A 229 -3.56 -15.10 5.75
CA GLY A 229 -2.60 -15.81 6.63
C GLY A 229 -1.94 -17.06 6.03
N ASN A 230 -2.20 -17.38 4.76
CA ASN A 230 -1.71 -18.60 4.13
C ASN A 230 -0.20 -18.55 3.91
N ARG A 231 0.44 -19.72 3.91
CA ARG A 231 1.91 -19.84 3.81
C ARG A 231 2.32 -20.85 2.76
N VAL A 232 3.10 -20.41 1.79
CA VAL A 232 3.72 -21.27 0.77
C VAL A 232 5.22 -21.28 1.02
N ARG A 233 5.78 -22.48 1.19
CA ARG A 233 7.20 -22.74 1.06
C ARG A 233 7.44 -23.68 -0.12
N GLY A 234 8.31 -23.27 -1.03
CA GLY A 234 8.76 -24.07 -2.16
C GLY A 234 10.07 -23.50 -2.68
N ASP A 235 11.07 -24.36 -2.90
CA ASP A 235 12.43 -23.90 -3.19
C ASP A 235 12.71 -23.82 -4.70
N PHE A 236 11.77 -24.22 -5.56
CA PHE A 236 11.90 -24.13 -7.02
C PHE A 236 10.62 -23.56 -7.69
N GLY A 237 10.80 -23.06 -8.91
CA GLY A 237 9.71 -22.70 -9.83
C GLY A 237 8.75 -21.59 -9.37
N SER A 238 7.52 -21.71 -9.87
CA SER A 238 6.39 -20.81 -9.61
C SER A 238 5.84 -21.10 -8.21
N SER A 239 5.75 -20.07 -7.38
CA SER A 239 5.29 -20.19 -5.99
C SER A 239 4.42 -19.00 -5.61
N ALA A 240 3.15 -19.22 -5.27
CA ALA A 240 2.18 -18.15 -4.98
C ALA A 240 1.01 -18.66 -4.12
N VAL A 241 0.26 -17.79 -3.44
CA VAL A 241 -0.97 -18.26 -2.76
C VAL A 241 -2.04 -18.65 -3.78
N LEU A 242 -2.33 -17.78 -4.74
CA LEU A 242 -3.08 -18.06 -5.96
C LEU A 242 -2.11 -18.12 -7.14
N LEU A 243 -1.93 -19.31 -7.72
CA LEU A 243 -1.19 -19.54 -8.95
C LEU A 243 -2.18 -19.74 -10.11
N ASN A 244 -2.16 -18.83 -11.08
CA ASN A 244 -2.96 -18.94 -12.30
C ASN A 244 -2.06 -19.24 -13.51
N THR A 245 -2.12 -20.47 -14.02
CA THR A 245 -1.54 -20.87 -15.31
C THR A 245 -2.59 -20.98 -16.41
N GLY A 246 -3.88 -21.08 -16.04
CA GLY A 246 -5.03 -21.12 -16.93
C GLY A 246 -5.71 -19.76 -17.14
N SER A 247 -7.04 -19.74 -17.13
CA SER A 247 -7.86 -18.54 -17.37
C SER A 247 -8.72 -18.18 -16.17
N LEU A 248 -8.70 -16.90 -15.78
CA LEU A 248 -9.49 -16.29 -14.71
C LEU A 248 -10.19 -15.02 -15.24
N THR A 249 -11.51 -15.02 -15.45
CA THR A 249 -12.16 -13.80 -15.98
C THR A 249 -12.24 -12.70 -14.92
N SER A 250 -12.52 -13.02 -13.65
CA SER A 250 -12.48 -12.01 -12.58
C SER A 250 -12.04 -12.58 -11.23
N VAL A 251 -11.14 -11.85 -10.57
CA VAL A 251 -10.73 -12.06 -9.17
C VAL A 251 -11.15 -10.86 -8.35
N LYS A 252 -11.99 -11.09 -7.34
CA LYS A 252 -12.47 -10.08 -6.39
C LYS A 252 -12.28 -10.59 -4.96
N GLY A 253 -11.89 -9.69 -4.05
CA GLY A 253 -11.83 -10.00 -2.62
C GLY A 253 -10.60 -9.42 -1.93
N ILE A 254 -10.00 -10.19 -1.03
CA ILE A 254 -8.92 -9.71 -0.16
C ILE A 254 -7.80 -10.75 -0.10
N PHE A 255 -6.57 -10.29 -0.28
CA PHE A 255 -5.34 -11.04 -0.04
C PHE A 255 -4.59 -10.36 1.09
N SER A 256 -4.61 -10.95 2.29
CA SER A 256 -4.06 -10.33 3.50
C SER A 256 -3.09 -11.22 4.28
N ALA A 257 -1.95 -10.69 4.71
CA ALA A 257 -0.97 -11.38 5.57
C ALA A 257 -0.50 -12.74 5.01
N ASN A 258 -0.53 -12.93 3.68
CA ASN A 258 -0.04 -14.13 3.04
C ASN A 258 1.48 -14.11 2.94
N SER A 259 2.12 -15.28 3.05
CA SER A 259 3.58 -15.40 2.96
C SER A 259 4.01 -16.46 1.95
N VAL A 260 4.88 -16.08 1.02
CA VAL A 260 5.58 -16.98 0.10
C VAL A 260 7.08 -16.93 0.41
N ASN A 261 7.72 -18.08 0.55
CA ASN A 261 9.14 -18.20 0.85
C ASN A 261 9.78 -19.32 0.02
N GLY A 262 10.94 -19.07 -0.59
CA GLY A 262 11.68 -20.10 -1.34
C GLY A 262 13.19 -19.95 -1.24
N GLU A 263 13.89 -21.03 -0.92
CA GLU A 263 15.34 -20.99 -0.73
C GLU A 263 16.11 -20.83 -2.04
N LYS A 264 15.67 -21.43 -3.16
CA LYS A 264 16.41 -21.33 -4.45
C LYS A 264 15.68 -20.56 -5.54
N ALA A 265 14.36 -20.67 -5.64
CA ALA A 265 13.50 -19.82 -6.47
C ALA A 265 12.08 -19.71 -5.91
N ALA A 266 11.51 -18.50 -5.94
CA ALA A 266 10.07 -18.28 -5.82
C ALA A 266 9.65 -17.12 -6.72
N ALA A 267 8.88 -17.44 -7.77
CA ALA A 267 8.17 -16.46 -8.58
C ALA A 267 6.70 -16.44 -8.16
N GLY A 268 6.26 -15.36 -7.50
CA GLY A 268 4.85 -15.13 -7.17
C GLY A 268 4.61 -14.55 -5.78
N GLY A 269 3.73 -13.56 -5.70
CA GLY A 269 3.25 -13.04 -4.42
C GLY A 269 1.99 -13.76 -3.94
N ALA A 270 1.05 -12.99 -3.41
CA ALA A 270 -0.30 -13.48 -3.16
C ALA A 270 -0.97 -14.00 -4.45
N VAL A 271 -0.71 -13.35 -5.59
CA VAL A 271 -1.13 -13.80 -6.93
C VAL A 271 0.07 -13.88 -7.88
N LEU A 272 0.27 -15.04 -8.51
CA LEU A 272 1.09 -15.20 -9.72
C LEU A 272 0.17 -15.48 -10.90
N ASN A 273 0.31 -14.70 -11.97
CA ASN A 273 -0.46 -14.86 -13.19
C ASN A 273 0.44 -15.21 -14.38
N GLU A 274 0.64 -16.50 -14.62
CA GLU A 274 1.37 -17.02 -15.79
C GLU A 274 0.44 -17.29 -16.99
N GLY A 275 -0.85 -17.49 -16.71
CA GLY A 275 -1.90 -17.57 -17.71
C GLY A 275 -2.54 -16.20 -18.01
N ARG A 276 -3.88 -16.18 -18.04
CA ARG A 276 -4.68 -14.97 -18.29
C ARG A 276 -5.57 -14.65 -17.10
N ILE A 277 -5.55 -13.38 -16.67
CA ILE A 277 -6.60 -12.77 -15.84
C ILE A 277 -7.22 -11.61 -16.62
N ASP A 278 -8.55 -11.49 -16.69
CA ASP A 278 -9.15 -10.29 -17.30
C ASP A 278 -9.30 -9.15 -16.29
N LEU A 279 -9.83 -9.40 -15.08
CA LEU A 279 -10.11 -8.36 -14.08
C LEU A 279 -9.60 -8.73 -12.69
N ILE A 280 -8.89 -7.80 -12.03
CA ILE A 280 -8.60 -7.83 -10.59
C ILE A 280 -9.32 -6.65 -9.90
N GLU A 281 -10.18 -6.97 -8.93
CA GLU A 281 -10.84 -6.03 -7.99
C GLU A 281 -10.61 -6.50 -6.55
N ALA A 282 -9.36 -6.44 -6.09
CA ALA A 282 -8.99 -7.01 -4.80
C ALA A 282 -8.04 -6.09 -4.01
N ASP A 283 -8.15 -6.18 -2.68
CA ASP A 283 -7.24 -5.52 -1.75
C ASP A 283 -6.08 -6.46 -1.40
N PHE A 284 -4.86 -5.92 -1.44
CA PHE A 284 -3.62 -6.62 -1.15
C PHE A 284 -2.92 -5.94 0.03
N VAL A 285 -2.98 -6.57 1.21
CA VAL A 285 -2.53 -5.99 2.48
C VAL A 285 -1.50 -6.90 3.16
N ASP A 286 -0.30 -6.39 3.47
CA ASP A 286 0.74 -7.12 4.22
C ASP A 286 1.11 -8.49 3.61
N ASN A 287 1.06 -8.62 2.28
CA ASN A 287 1.53 -9.84 1.61
C ASN A 287 3.06 -9.80 1.50
N ARG A 288 3.72 -10.90 1.88
CA ARG A 288 5.18 -11.00 1.95
C ARG A 288 5.74 -12.10 1.05
N LEU A 289 6.73 -11.73 0.23
CA LEU A 289 7.50 -12.61 -0.62
C LEU A 289 8.98 -12.55 -0.20
N GLN A 290 9.59 -13.70 0.07
CA GLN A 290 11.01 -13.82 0.41
C GLN A 290 11.66 -14.89 -0.48
N THR A 291 12.80 -14.58 -1.09
CA THR A 291 13.73 -15.58 -1.63
C THR A 291 15.08 -15.49 -0.93
N ALA A 292 15.88 -16.55 -1.01
CA ALA A 292 17.32 -16.42 -0.75
C ALA A 292 18.06 -16.02 -2.05
N SER A 293 18.09 -16.88 -3.08
CA SER A 293 18.98 -16.66 -4.23
C SER A 293 18.38 -16.09 -5.52
N ALA A 294 17.06 -16.17 -5.74
CA ALA A 294 16.45 -15.83 -7.03
C ALA A 294 15.89 -14.41 -7.13
N ASP A 295 15.93 -13.87 -8.36
CA ASP A 295 15.15 -12.72 -8.79
C ASP A 295 13.65 -12.91 -8.47
N THR A 296 13.09 -11.98 -7.71
CA THR A 296 11.72 -12.05 -7.19
C THR A 296 11.04 -10.69 -7.28
N GLY A 297 9.89 -10.50 -6.63
CA GLY A 297 9.10 -9.26 -6.67
C GLY A 297 7.64 -9.47 -7.06
N GLY A 298 6.81 -8.49 -6.74
CA GLY A 298 5.36 -8.54 -6.88
C GLY A 298 4.69 -9.33 -5.76
N ALA A 299 4.94 -8.98 -4.49
CA ALA A 299 4.43 -9.71 -3.32
C ALA A 299 2.89 -9.67 -3.20
N ALA A 300 2.24 -8.69 -3.82
CA ALA A 300 0.80 -8.73 -4.07
C ALA A 300 0.49 -9.46 -5.38
N VAL A 301 0.95 -8.91 -6.51
CA VAL A 301 0.66 -9.41 -7.86
C VAL A 301 1.93 -9.45 -8.71
N ARG A 302 2.23 -10.62 -9.29
CA ARG A 302 3.33 -10.81 -10.25
C ARG A 302 2.78 -11.31 -11.59
N ILE A 303 3.19 -10.64 -12.67
CA ILE A 303 2.85 -10.96 -14.06
C ILE A 303 4.17 -11.25 -14.80
N PRO A 304 4.68 -12.50 -14.81
CA PRO A 304 5.85 -12.88 -15.61
C PRO A 304 5.59 -12.77 -17.11
N ARG A 305 6.63 -12.92 -17.94
CA ARG A 305 6.63 -12.58 -19.38
C ARG A 305 5.53 -13.24 -20.21
N GLN A 306 5.13 -14.45 -19.86
CA GLN A 306 4.05 -15.21 -20.51
C GLN A 306 2.65 -14.79 -20.03
N GLY A 307 2.56 -14.18 -18.85
CA GLY A 307 1.33 -13.76 -18.21
C GLY A 307 0.63 -12.62 -18.91
N LYS A 308 -0.70 -12.63 -18.87
CA LYS A 308 -1.56 -11.59 -19.45
C LYS A 308 -2.59 -11.12 -18.44
N LEU A 309 -2.66 -9.81 -18.23
CA LEU A 309 -3.69 -9.16 -17.46
C LEU A 309 -4.42 -8.15 -18.35
N PHE A 310 -5.76 -8.09 -18.30
CA PHE A 310 -6.47 -7.00 -18.97
C PHE A 310 -6.54 -5.76 -18.08
N THR A 311 -7.15 -5.79 -16.89
CA THR A 311 -7.34 -4.59 -16.07
C THR A 311 -7.27 -4.84 -14.54
N ILE A 312 -6.87 -3.80 -13.80
CA ILE A 312 -6.98 -3.72 -12.33
C ILE A 312 -7.90 -2.55 -12.00
N ARG A 313 -8.87 -2.74 -11.10
CA ARG A 313 -9.81 -1.68 -10.71
C ARG A 313 -10.00 -1.61 -9.21
N ASN A 314 -9.89 -0.39 -8.67
CA ASN A 314 -10.15 -0.04 -7.27
C ASN A 314 -9.40 -0.95 -6.28
N ALA A 315 -8.15 -1.30 -6.61
CA ALA A 315 -7.32 -2.20 -5.82
C ALA A 315 -6.38 -1.41 -4.89
N ASN A 316 -6.42 -1.72 -3.59
CA ASN A 316 -5.48 -1.17 -2.63
C ASN A 316 -4.26 -2.09 -2.48
N PHE A 317 -3.06 -1.53 -2.56
CA PHE A 317 -1.79 -2.21 -2.34
C PHE A 317 -1.12 -1.58 -1.11
N ILE A 318 -1.25 -2.23 0.05
CA ILE A 318 -0.82 -1.68 1.33
C ILE A 318 0.19 -2.61 2.00
N ALA A 319 1.36 -2.09 2.39
CA ALA A 319 2.39 -2.79 3.15
C ALA A 319 2.90 -4.12 2.54
N ASN A 320 2.75 -4.35 1.23
CA ASN A 320 3.25 -5.57 0.60
C ASN A 320 4.76 -5.49 0.46
N THR A 321 5.46 -6.57 0.82
CA THR A 321 6.92 -6.59 0.88
C THR A 321 7.53 -7.76 0.11
N ALA A 322 8.42 -7.47 -0.83
CA ALA A 322 9.24 -8.45 -1.51
C ALA A 322 10.70 -8.32 -1.04
N ALA A 323 11.40 -9.45 -0.89
CA ALA A 323 12.79 -9.45 -0.45
C ALA A 323 13.60 -10.61 -1.06
N SER A 324 14.89 -10.38 -1.31
CA SER A 324 15.85 -11.40 -1.74
C SER A 324 17.21 -11.21 -1.07
N ASP A 325 17.91 -12.32 -0.81
CA ASP A 325 19.21 -12.30 -0.15
C ASP A 325 20.39 -12.15 -1.12
N SER A 326 20.24 -12.56 -2.39
CA SER A 326 21.23 -12.30 -3.45
C SER A 326 20.63 -12.04 -4.84
N GLY A 327 19.32 -12.24 -5.04
CA GLY A 327 18.64 -11.93 -6.29
C GLY A 327 18.13 -10.48 -6.33
N ARG A 328 17.65 -10.06 -7.50
CA ARG A 328 16.97 -8.77 -7.66
C ARG A 328 15.54 -8.81 -7.13
N VAL A 329 15.04 -7.68 -6.64
CA VAL A 329 13.66 -7.53 -6.15
C VAL A 329 12.95 -6.50 -7.01
N LEU A 330 12.05 -6.98 -7.85
CA LEU A 330 11.39 -6.23 -8.92
C LEU A 330 9.97 -5.87 -8.47
N GLY A 331 9.78 -4.72 -7.81
CA GLY A 331 8.48 -4.30 -7.28
C GLY A 331 8.16 -4.95 -5.94
N GLY A 332 7.87 -4.16 -4.90
CA GLY A 332 7.38 -4.70 -3.63
C GLY A 332 5.95 -5.26 -3.75
N ALA A 333 5.03 -4.52 -4.36
CA ALA A 333 3.64 -4.92 -4.53
C ALA A 333 3.33 -5.52 -5.90
N LEU A 334 3.62 -4.78 -6.97
CA LEU A 334 3.27 -5.12 -8.36
C LEU A 334 4.53 -5.28 -9.21
N SER A 335 4.66 -6.42 -9.90
CA SER A 335 5.77 -6.73 -10.81
C SER A 335 5.24 -7.10 -12.18
N VAL A 336 5.58 -6.32 -13.21
CA VAL A 336 5.06 -6.50 -14.58
C VAL A 336 6.17 -6.76 -15.59
N SER A 337 6.21 -7.99 -16.07
CA SER A 337 7.03 -8.49 -17.17
C SER A 337 6.21 -8.98 -18.36
N GLY A 338 5.00 -9.48 -18.10
CA GLY A 338 3.98 -9.83 -19.09
C GLY A 338 3.07 -8.66 -19.45
N THR A 339 2.09 -8.91 -20.30
CA THR A 339 1.26 -7.85 -20.88
C THR A 339 0.17 -7.37 -19.90
N VAL A 340 -0.02 -6.05 -19.84
CA VAL A 340 -1.21 -5.41 -19.27
C VAL A 340 -1.90 -4.60 -20.37
N ASP A 341 -3.00 -5.10 -20.91
CA ASP A 341 -3.64 -4.54 -22.12
C ASP A 341 -4.58 -3.34 -21.83
N GLY A 342 -5.09 -3.25 -20.61
CA GLY A 342 -6.06 -2.25 -20.17
C GLY A 342 -5.51 -1.29 -19.11
N LEU A 343 -6.41 -0.77 -18.27
CA LEU A 343 -6.10 0.29 -17.31
C LEU A 343 -5.84 -0.27 -15.90
N ILE A 344 -5.08 0.48 -15.10
CA ILE A 344 -5.07 0.35 -13.64
C ILE A 344 -5.84 1.55 -13.07
N THR A 345 -7.06 1.32 -12.58
CA THR A 345 -8.00 2.37 -12.20
C THR A 345 -8.07 2.59 -10.69
N ASN A 346 -8.02 3.86 -10.28
CA ASN A 346 -8.05 4.32 -8.88
C ASN A 346 -7.11 3.53 -7.93
N PRO A 347 -5.81 3.42 -8.24
CA PRO A 347 -4.87 2.68 -7.41
C PRO A 347 -4.51 3.43 -6.12
N VAL A 348 -4.28 2.67 -5.05
CA VAL A 348 -3.62 3.16 -3.83
C VAL A 348 -2.40 2.27 -3.57
N PHE A 349 -1.21 2.87 -3.47
CA PHE A 349 0.02 2.17 -3.12
C PHE A 349 0.65 2.83 -1.89
N ILE A 350 0.51 2.20 -0.72
CA ILE A 350 0.99 2.75 0.55
C ILE A 350 1.94 1.77 1.24
N GLY A 351 3.14 2.23 1.63
CA GLY A 351 4.03 1.47 2.50
C GLY A 351 4.65 0.20 1.91
N ASN A 352 4.58 -0.01 0.59
CA ASN A 352 5.09 -1.23 -0.05
C ASN A 352 6.63 -1.19 -0.18
N GLY A 353 7.27 -2.34 0.00
CA GLY A 353 8.74 -2.42 0.10
C GLY A 353 9.37 -3.46 -0.81
N ALA A 354 10.45 -3.08 -1.48
CA ALA A 354 11.37 -4.02 -2.15
C ALA A 354 12.72 -4.00 -1.40
N ARG A 355 13.21 -5.14 -0.91
CA ARG A 355 14.44 -5.22 -0.10
C ARG A 355 15.45 -6.23 -0.65
N GLY A 356 16.61 -5.76 -1.10
CA GLY A 356 17.74 -6.61 -1.48
C GLY A 356 18.95 -6.40 -0.55
N ARG A 357 19.75 -7.44 -0.31
CA ARG A 357 20.94 -7.34 0.55
C ARG A 357 22.15 -6.70 -0.11
N SER A 358 22.17 -6.61 -1.44
CA SER A 358 23.24 -5.97 -2.22
C SER A 358 22.89 -4.52 -2.55
N ALA A 359 23.90 -3.70 -2.86
CA ALA A 359 23.66 -2.48 -3.62
C ALA A 359 22.97 -2.82 -4.95
N ASP A 360 22.13 -1.90 -5.44
CA ASP A 360 21.45 -1.99 -6.74
C ASP A 360 20.74 -3.33 -7.02
N SER A 361 20.03 -3.86 -6.01
CA SER A 361 19.28 -5.11 -6.10
C SER A 361 17.76 -4.95 -5.94
N ALA A 362 17.27 -3.89 -5.29
CA ALA A 362 15.85 -3.57 -5.15
C ALA A 362 15.42 -2.43 -6.10
N PHE A 363 14.34 -2.69 -6.85
CA PHE A 363 13.85 -1.83 -7.94
C PHE A 363 12.34 -1.58 -7.81
N GLY A 364 11.96 -0.38 -7.38
CA GLY A 364 10.57 0.05 -7.20
C GLY A 364 9.93 -0.53 -5.93
N GLY A 365 9.67 0.30 -4.93
CA GLY A 365 9.06 -0.16 -3.68
C GLY A 365 7.61 -0.61 -3.84
N ALA A 366 6.85 0.06 -4.71
CA ALA A 366 5.49 -0.34 -5.07
C ALA A 366 5.46 -1.14 -6.37
N VAL A 367 5.96 -0.55 -7.46
CA VAL A 367 5.75 -1.02 -8.83
C VAL A 367 7.08 -1.15 -9.57
N TYR A 368 7.30 -2.32 -10.17
CA TYR A 368 8.30 -2.52 -11.22
C TYR A 368 7.59 -2.86 -12.54
N THR A 369 8.07 -2.29 -13.65
CA THR A 369 7.61 -2.69 -14.98
C THR A 369 8.69 -2.64 -16.06
N GLU A 370 8.78 -3.69 -16.88
CA GLU A 370 9.48 -3.70 -18.19
C GLU A 370 8.48 -3.59 -19.37
N LYS A 371 7.20 -3.30 -19.09
CA LYS A 371 6.10 -3.15 -20.08
C LYS A 371 5.31 -1.85 -19.88
N PRO A 372 4.63 -1.34 -20.92
CA PRO A 372 3.82 -0.14 -20.79
C PRO A 372 2.70 -0.34 -19.77
N LEU A 373 2.46 0.66 -18.91
CA LEU A 373 1.32 0.68 -17.99
C LEU A 373 0.53 1.98 -18.15
N THR A 374 -0.79 1.90 -18.10
CA THR A 374 -1.68 3.06 -18.05
C THR A 374 -2.49 3.05 -16.76
N PHE A 375 -2.20 4.00 -15.88
CA PHE A 375 -3.03 4.31 -14.73
C PHE A 375 -4.11 5.33 -15.12
N SER A 376 -5.32 5.16 -14.60
CA SER A 376 -6.41 6.13 -14.76
C SER A 376 -7.06 6.45 -13.41
N ILE A 377 -7.39 7.71 -13.18
CA ILE A 377 -8.34 8.11 -12.14
C ILE A 377 -9.69 8.35 -12.81
N ASP A 378 -10.70 7.60 -12.39
CA ASP A 378 -12.05 7.69 -12.90
C ASP A 378 -12.94 8.29 -11.79
N GLY A 379 -13.22 9.60 -11.88
CA GLY A 379 -14.05 10.35 -10.92
C GLY A 379 -13.29 11.38 -10.05
N LYS A 380 -13.67 11.48 -8.78
CA LYS A 380 -13.10 12.43 -7.78
C LYS A 380 -12.12 11.78 -6.78
N GLN A 381 -11.78 10.51 -6.96
CA GLN A 381 -10.83 9.83 -6.07
C GLN A 381 -9.40 10.30 -6.34
N ASN A 382 -8.53 10.22 -5.33
CA ASN A 382 -7.10 10.48 -5.49
C ASN A 382 -6.35 9.16 -5.59
N ALA A 383 -5.37 9.09 -6.48
CA ALA A 383 -4.40 7.99 -6.50
C ALA A 383 -3.17 8.41 -5.69
N VAL A 384 -2.78 7.59 -4.71
CA VAL A 384 -1.74 7.94 -3.74
C VAL A 384 -0.62 6.92 -3.77
N PHE A 385 0.61 7.42 -3.90
CA PHE A 385 1.86 6.68 -3.83
C PHE A 385 2.67 7.27 -2.67
N SER A 386 2.62 6.63 -1.49
CA SER A 386 3.22 7.17 -0.27
C SER A 386 3.84 6.13 0.65
N GLY A 387 5.07 6.38 1.11
CA GLY A 387 5.82 5.55 2.05
C GLY A 387 6.33 4.26 1.42
N ASN A 388 6.27 4.13 0.09
CA ASN A 388 6.83 3.00 -0.63
C ASN A 388 8.34 3.15 -0.74
N TYR A 389 9.10 2.06 -0.63
CA TYR A 389 10.56 2.17 -0.51
C TYR A 389 11.32 1.02 -1.17
N THR A 390 12.51 1.34 -1.67
CA THR A 390 13.55 0.36 -1.98
C THR A 390 14.60 0.36 -0.88
N ASP A 391 14.91 -0.80 -0.31
CA ASP A 391 16.02 -1.00 0.62
C ASP A 391 17.12 -1.80 -0.10
N ASN A 392 18.27 -1.17 -0.29
CA ASN A 392 19.46 -1.74 -0.92
C ASN A 392 20.57 -1.79 0.13
N ALA A 393 20.96 -3.01 0.55
CA ALA A 393 21.99 -3.23 1.58
C ALA A 393 21.73 -2.48 2.91
N GLY A 394 20.47 -2.25 3.29
CA GLY A 394 20.09 -1.50 4.48
C GLY A 394 19.93 0.02 4.27
N ILE A 395 20.21 0.52 3.06
CA ILE A 395 19.96 1.92 2.68
C ILE A 395 18.56 2.00 2.07
N SER A 396 17.64 2.65 2.78
CA SER A 396 16.26 2.86 2.34
C SER A 396 16.11 4.15 1.55
N ASP A 397 15.48 4.08 0.40
CA ASP A 397 15.12 5.19 -0.49
C ASP A 397 13.60 5.22 -0.69
N PRO A 398 12.90 6.36 -0.44
CA PRO A 398 11.47 6.49 -0.68
C PRO A 398 11.22 6.47 -2.19
N ASN A 399 10.70 5.35 -2.70
CA ASN A 399 10.69 5.03 -4.12
C ASN A 399 9.49 4.15 -4.44
N ALA A 400 8.51 4.70 -5.16
CA ALA A 400 7.33 3.93 -5.58
C ALA A 400 7.62 3.13 -6.86
N PHE A 401 8.30 3.72 -7.84
CA PHE A 401 8.37 3.18 -9.20
C PHE A 401 9.79 2.88 -9.67
N TYR A 402 9.96 1.73 -10.32
CA TYR A 402 11.05 1.51 -11.26
C TYR A 402 10.52 1.10 -12.64
N ILE A 403 10.82 1.91 -13.65
CA ILE A 403 10.35 1.74 -15.02
C ILE A 403 11.55 1.42 -15.93
N ASP A 404 11.62 0.22 -16.48
CA ASP A 404 12.75 -0.23 -17.32
C ASP A 404 12.39 -0.16 -18.81
N LYS A 405 13.05 0.76 -19.54
CA LYS A 405 13.03 0.93 -21.01
C LYS A 405 11.63 0.94 -21.63
N THR A 406 10.68 1.53 -20.90
CA THR A 406 9.27 1.54 -21.27
C THR A 406 8.60 2.85 -20.84
N SER A 407 7.29 2.95 -20.98
CA SER A 407 6.52 4.14 -20.61
C SER A 407 5.45 3.86 -19.57
N VAL A 408 5.18 4.84 -18.72
CA VAL A 408 4.02 4.86 -17.84
C VAL A 408 3.16 6.09 -18.14
N VAL A 409 1.87 5.85 -18.28
CA VAL A 409 0.86 6.88 -18.50
C VAL A 409 0.02 7.02 -17.23
N PHE A 410 -0.15 8.26 -16.76
CA PHE A 410 -1.08 8.65 -15.71
C PHE A 410 -2.15 9.53 -16.33
N SER A 411 -3.40 9.10 -16.27
CA SER A 411 -4.54 9.76 -16.92
C SER A 411 -5.58 10.17 -15.89
N VAL A 412 -6.13 11.37 -15.99
CA VAL A 412 -7.26 11.79 -15.15
C VAL A 412 -8.51 11.96 -16.01
N ARG A 413 -9.59 11.28 -15.63
CA ARG A 413 -10.92 11.33 -16.26
C ARG A 413 -11.94 11.91 -15.26
N GLY A 414 -11.63 13.08 -14.72
CA GLY A 414 -12.38 13.73 -13.66
C GLY A 414 -11.56 14.80 -12.94
N ASN A 415 -11.93 15.10 -11.69
CA ASN A 415 -11.26 16.13 -10.87
C ASN A 415 -10.33 15.51 -9.80
N GLY A 416 -9.96 14.24 -9.96
CA GLY A 416 -9.08 13.55 -9.02
C GLY A 416 -7.60 13.92 -9.20
N ILE A 417 -6.80 13.62 -8.17
CA ILE A 417 -5.40 14.04 -8.07
C ILE A 417 -4.49 12.81 -7.96
N TYR A 418 -3.41 12.80 -8.73
CA TYR A 418 -2.27 11.90 -8.48
C TYR A 418 -1.34 12.54 -7.45
N ILE A 419 -1.00 11.81 -6.38
CA ILE A 419 -0.08 12.27 -5.33
C ILE A 419 1.10 11.29 -5.24
N PHE A 420 2.30 11.79 -5.51
CA PHE A 420 3.56 11.04 -5.48
C PHE A 420 4.46 11.56 -4.36
N ASP A 421 4.32 11.00 -3.15
CA ASP A 421 5.19 11.31 -2.00
C ASP A 421 6.54 10.58 -2.05
N ASP A 422 6.63 9.54 -2.90
CA ASP A 422 7.82 8.73 -3.13
C ASP A 422 8.44 9.03 -4.50
N ASN A 423 9.73 8.71 -4.67
CA ASN A 423 10.43 8.91 -5.93
C ASN A 423 9.86 8.05 -7.08
N ILE A 424 10.03 8.57 -8.30
CA ILE A 424 9.87 7.81 -9.55
C ILE A 424 11.27 7.64 -10.15
N ARG A 425 11.69 6.39 -10.35
CA ARG A 425 12.98 6.02 -10.94
C ARG A 425 12.80 5.08 -12.13
N GLY A 426 13.90 4.80 -12.82
CA GLY A 426 13.91 3.87 -13.94
C GLY A 426 15.17 3.97 -14.77
N SER A 427 15.16 3.33 -15.94
CA SER A 427 16.23 3.37 -16.93
C SER A 427 15.65 3.58 -18.33
N GLY A 428 16.05 4.65 -19.01
CA GLY A 428 15.60 4.95 -20.39
C GLY A 428 14.09 5.16 -20.56
N TYR A 429 13.38 5.53 -19.50
CA TYR A 429 11.91 5.48 -19.45
C TYR A 429 11.22 6.83 -19.70
N ALA A 430 9.97 6.77 -20.16
CA ALA A 430 9.15 7.95 -20.41
C ALA A 430 7.91 8.02 -19.50
N LEU A 431 7.56 9.24 -19.06
CA LEU A 431 6.34 9.53 -18.29
C LEU A 431 5.38 10.38 -19.11
N PHE A 432 4.10 10.04 -19.04
CA PHE A 432 3.01 10.78 -19.67
C PHE A 432 1.96 11.13 -18.61
N PHE A 433 1.67 12.41 -18.46
CA PHE A 433 0.68 12.96 -17.54
C PHE A 433 -0.44 13.61 -18.37
N ASN A 434 -1.58 12.94 -18.49
CA ASN A 434 -2.72 13.36 -19.33
C ASN A 434 -3.88 13.83 -18.45
N GLY A 435 -4.04 15.14 -18.27
CA GLY A 435 -4.98 15.70 -17.29
C GLY A 435 -6.43 15.90 -17.78
N GLY A 436 -6.70 15.81 -19.09
CA GLY A 436 -8.06 15.96 -19.64
C GLY A 436 -8.69 17.34 -19.40
N GLY A 437 -7.88 18.37 -19.19
CA GLY A 437 -8.27 19.77 -18.99
C GLY A 437 -8.14 20.27 -17.55
N SER A 438 -8.27 19.40 -16.54
CA SER A 438 -8.29 19.79 -15.12
C SER A 438 -7.50 18.89 -14.18
N GLY A 439 -6.96 17.76 -14.66
CA GLY A 439 -6.23 16.80 -13.85
C GLY A 439 -4.96 17.38 -13.22
N ILE A 440 -4.74 17.05 -11.95
CA ILE A 440 -3.59 17.50 -11.16
C ILE A 440 -2.66 16.30 -10.91
N PHE A 441 -1.38 16.51 -11.20
CA PHE A 441 -0.30 15.58 -10.93
C PHE A 441 0.64 16.24 -9.92
N ARG A 442 0.60 15.81 -8.66
CA ARG A 442 1.39 16.38 -7.58
C ARG A 442 2.62 15.54 -7.32
N LEU A 443 3.77 16.08 -7.70
CA LEU A 443 5.07 15.57 -7.32
C LEU A 443 5.40 16.17 -5.95
N ASN A 444 5.25 15.34 -4.92
CA ASN A 444 5.73 15.61 -3.56
C ASN A 444 7.17 15.07 -3.38
N ASN A 445 7.72 14.38 -4.38
CA ASN A 445 9.10 13.90 -4.42
C ASN A 445 9.69 13.92 -5.85
N THR A 446 10.94 13.48 -6.02
CA THR A 446 11.71 13.69 -7.25
C THR A 446 11.53 12.58 -8.30
N VAL A 447 11.46 13.00 -9.56
CA VAL A 447 11.56 12.12 -10.74
C VAL A 447 13.02 12.07 -11.22
N TYR A 448 13.61 10.87 -11.23
CA TYR A 448 15.02 10.65 -11.58
C TYR A 448 15.19 9.97 -12.94
N ASN A 449 16.14 10.43 -13.76
CA ASN A 449 16.62 9.76 -14.98
C ASN A 449 15.53 9.47 -16.04
N ALA A 450 14.45 10.25 -16.07
CA ALA A 450 13.43 10.14 -17.10
C ALA A 450 14.00 10.58 -18.46
N SER A 451 13.91 9.72 -19.47
CA SER A 451 14.33 10.07 -20.85
C SER A 451 13.36 11.08 -21.48
N LYS A 452 12.10 11.11 -21.03
CA LYS A 452 11.11 12.10 -21.45
C LYS A 452 9.97 12.23 -20.43
N ILE A 453 9.56 13.46 -20.14
CA ILE A 453 8.35 13.77 -19.38
C ILE A 453 7.42 14.57 -20.31
N ILE A 454 6.18 14.10 -20.47
CA ILE A 454 5.15 14.75 -21.29
C ILE A 454 3.96 15.06 -20.41
N VAL A 455 3.53 16.32 -20.35
CA VAL A 455 2.30 16.77 -19.70
C VAL A 455 1.36 17.31 -20.76
N ARG A 456 0.10 16.87 -20.74
CA ARG A 456 -0.97 17.31 -21.64
C ARG A 456 -2.18 17.69 -20.83
N GLU A 457 -2.73 18.87 -21.11
CA GLU A 457 -4.06 19.30 -20.63
C GLU A 457 -4.23 19.14 -19.11
N GLY A 458 -3.29 19.65 -18.30
CA GLY A 458 -3.30 19.46 -16.86
C GLY A 458 -2.25 20.28 -16.12
N VAL A 459 -2.21 20.14 -14.79
CA VAL A 459 -1.28 20.85 -13.90
C VAL A 459 -0.30 19.85 -13.28
N LEU A 460 0.99 20.03 -13.53
CA LEU A 460 2.07 19.34 -12.84
C LEU A 460 2.55 20.23 -11.69
N GLN A 461 2.28 19.84 -10.45
CA GLN A 461 2.60 20.60 -9.24
C GLN A 461 3.89 20.06 -8.60
N LEU A 462 4.86 20.93 -8.34
CA LEU A 462 5.99 20.65 -7.45
C LEU A 462 5.64 21.11 -6.04
N ARG A 463 5.78 20.24 -5.05
CA ARG A 463 5.37 20.49 -3.66
C ARG A 463 6.31 19.79 -2.68
N GLN A 464 6.34 20.25 -1.43
CA GLN A 464 7.06 19.58 -0.35
C GLN A 464 6.28 18.35 0.14
N GLY A 465 6.91 17.17 0.11
CA GLY A 465 6.35 15.92 0.59
C GLY A 465 6.86 15.51 1.97
N PRO A 466 6.32 14.40 2.53
CA PRO A 466 6.81 13.80 3.77
C PRO A 466 8.18 13.10 3.63
N TYR A 467 8.60 12.76 2.41
CA TYR A 467 9.85 12.00 2.14
C TYR A 467 10.82 12.69 1.18
N GLY A 468 10.58 13.95 0.83
CA GLY A 468 11.38 14.69 -0.14
C GLY A 468 10.62 15.88 -0.71
N ARG A 469 11.02 16.34 -1.89
CA ARG A 469 10.44 17.51 -2.54
C ARG A 469 10.21 17.23 -4.03
N GLY A 470 9.11 17.75 -4.56
CA GLY A 470 8.77 17.73 -5.97
C GLY A 470 9.90 18.32 -6.81
N GLY A 471 10.33 17.58 -7.82
CA GLY A 471 11.40 18.04 -8.69
C GLY A 471 11.83 17.01 -9.72
N PHE A 472 12.87 17.37 -10.46
CA PHE A 472 13.41 16.57 -11.55
C PHE A 472 14.93 16.49 -11.41
N SER A 473 15.50 15.30 -11.60
CA SER A 473 16.94 15.07 -11.51
C SER A 473 17.39 14.24 -12.71
N ALA A 474 18.35 14.78 -13.46
CA ALA A 474 18.86 14.19 -14.71
C ALA A 474 17.73 13.80 -15.72
N ALA A 475 16.68 14.62 -15.81
CA ALA A 475 15.60 14.43 -16.76
C ALA A 475 15.97 15.01 -18.13
N ALA A 476 15.98 14.18 -19.17
CA ALA A 476 16.45 14.57 -20.51
C ALA A 476 15.45 15.47 -21.27
N GLY A 477 14.21 15.62 -20.81
CA GLY A 477 13.34 16.67 -21.34
C GLY A 477 11.92 16.70 -20.79
N LEU A 478 11.35 17.91 -20.76
CA LEU A 478 9.97 18.20 -20.41
C LEU A 478 9.22 18.75 -21.64
N SER A 479 8.04 18.20 -21.90
CA SER A 479 7.12 18.67 -22.94
C SER A 479 5.80 19.04 -22.30
N LEU A 480 5.37 20.29 -22.46
CA LEU A 480 4.12 20.81 -21.93
C LEU A 480 3.21 21.23 -23.10
N THR A 481 2.07 20.56 -23.27
CA THR A 481 1.08 20.88 -24.31
C THR A 481 -0.26 21.21 -23.66
N ALA A 482 -0.72 22.47 -23.79
CA ALA A 482 -1.89 22.99 -23.07
C ALA A 482 -1.85 22.67 -21.56
N ALA A 483 -0.66 22.73 -20.97
CA ALA A 483 -0.37 22.25 -19.62
C ALA A 483 0.42 23.28 -18.82
N ARG A 484 0.33 23.18 -17.49
CA ARG A 484 0.94 24.13 -16.55
C ARG A 484 1.93 23.43 -15.63
N LEU A 485 3.12 24.02 -15.46
CA LEU A 485 4.05 23.66 -14.40
C LEU A 485 3.87 24.64 -13.22
N ASP A 486 3.46 24.11 -12.08
CA ASP A 486 3.10 24.91 -10.90
C ASP A 486 4.19 24.69 -9.84
N MET A 487 5.08 25.67 -9.72
CA MET A 487 6.19 25.71 -8.75
C MET A 487 5.85 26.60 -7.54
N HIS A 488 4.81 27.44 -7.63
CA HIS A 488 4.30 28.24 -6.51
C HIS A 488 3.94 27.35 -5.30
N ASN A 489 4.83 27.35 -4.31
CA ASN A 489 4.76 26.50 -3.13
C ASN A 489 5.45 27.08 -1.89
N GLY A 490 5.99 28.30 -1.97
CA GLY A 490 6.69 28.99 -0.88
C GLY A 490 8.18 28.63 -0.77
N TYR A 491 8.71 27.77 -1.64
CA TYR A 491 10.10 27.36 -1.65
C TYR A 491 10.75 27.60 -3.02
N ARG A 492 11.96 28.17 -3.02
CA ARG A 492 12.75 28.40 -4.24
C ARG A 492 13.03 27.10 -5.00
N ASP A 493 12.34 26.86 -6.11
CA ASP A 493 12.46 25.67 -6.97
C ASP A 493 13.51 25.86 -8.09
N ARG A 494 14.04 24.73 -8.58
CA ARG A 494 14.89 24.67 -9.79
C ARG A 494 14.42 23.52 -10.67
N ALA A 495 13.79 23.84 -11.79
CA ALA A 495 13.38 22.88 -12.81
C ALA A 495 14.47 22.80 -13.89
N SER A 496 15.26 21.73 -13.86
CA SER A 496 16.45 21.54 -14.72
C SER A 496 16.25 20.37 -15.69
N PHE A 497 16.45 20.63 -16.99
CA PHE A 497 16.27 19.65 -18.07
C PHE A 497 17.19 19.94 -19.28
N GLU A 498 17.48 18.94 -20.10
CA GLU A 498 18.17 19.18 -21.38
C GLU A 498 17.27 19.81 -22.45
N HIS A 499 15.97 19.51 -22.43
CA HIS A 499 15.03 19.97 -23.46
C HIS A 499 13.71 20.44 -22.84
N LEU A 500 13.23 21.63 -23.22
CA LEU A 500 11.90 22.13 -22.90
C LEU A 500 11.13 22.44 -24.19
N LEU A 501 10.02 21.73 -24.40
CA LEU A 501 9.04 22.01 -25.46
C LEU A 501 7.76 22.56 -24.86
N CYS A 502 7.42 23.80 -25.20
CA CYS A 502 6.22 24.48 -24.75
C CYS A 502 5.24 24.71 -25.92
N GLN A 503 4.04 24.15 -25.83
CA GLN A 503 2.94 24.35 -26.78
C GLN A 503 1.72 24.86 -26.02
N ASN A 504 1.49 26.18 -26.04
CA ASN A 504 0.48 26.86 -25.20
C ASN A 504 0.61 26.45 -23.72
N CYS A 505 1.83 26.44 -23.20
CA CYS A 505 2.10 26.06 -21.81
C CYS A 505 2.22 27.28 -20.88
N GLU A 506 1.96 27.04 -19.61
CA GLU A 506 2.05 28.05 -18.56
C GLU A 506 2.98 27.58 -17.45
N ALA A 507 3.53 28.52 -16.68
CA ALA A 507 4.19 28.21 -15.42
C ALA A 507 3.84 29.23 -14.34
N ASP A 508 3.54 28.76 -13.13
CA ASP A 508 3.38 29.61 -11.95
C ASP A 508 4.67 29.52 -11.13
N ILE A 509 5.29 30.67 -10.85
CA ILE A 509 6.59 30.77 -10.16
C ILE A 509 6.55 31.74 -8.99
N ASP A 510 7.26 31.40 -7.92
CA ASP A 510 7.48 32.26 -6.77
C ASP A 510 8.60 33.28 -7.04
N VAL A 511 8.37 34.52 -6.60
CA VAL A 511 9.27 35.67 -6.75
C VAL A 511 9.42 36.33 -5.39
N ASN A 512 10.50 35.99 -4.69
CA ASN A 512 10.83 36.56 -3.38
C ASN A 512 11.68 37.83 -3.56
N ILE A 513 11.04 39.00 -3.39
CA ILE A 513 11.66 40.31 -3.62
C ILE A 513 12.48 40.81 -2.43
N GLU A 514 12.25 40.27 -1.22
CA GLU A 514 13.04 40.56 -0.02
C GLU A 514 14.45 39.97 -0.16
N ASN A 515 14.52 38.69 -0.53
CA ASN A 515 15.76 37.93 -0.73
C ASN A 515 16.31 38.04 -2.17
N MET A 516 15.70 38.88 -3.01
CA MET A 516 16.02 39.08 -4.43
C MET A 516 16.25 37.76 -5.19
N SER A 517 15.28 36.84 -5.12
CA SER A 517 15.34 35.53 -5.77
C SER A 517 14.00 35.08 -6.34
N ALA A 518 14.02 34.12 -7.25
CA ALA A 518 12.83 33.49 -7.81
C ALA A 518 13.07 31.98 -8.01
N ASP A 519 11.99 31.24 -8.26
CA ASP A 519 12.10 29.91 -8.87
C ASP A 519 12.79 30.00 -10.22
N SER A 520 13.41 28.89 -10.62
CA SER A 520 14.33 28.90 -11.75
C SER A 520 14.14 27.77 -12.74
N PHE A 521 14.23 28.12 -14.02
CA PHE A 521 14.40 27.18 -15.12
C PHE A 521 15.85 27.09 -15.55
N GLU A 522 16.34 25.88 -15.77
CA GLU A 522 17.64 25.63 -16.38
C GLU A 522 17.46 24.68 -17.55
N ILE A 523 17.71 25.16 -18.76
CA ILE A 523 17.47 24.38 -19.99
C ILE A 523 18.77 24.21 -20.77
N GLY A 524 19.37 23.02 -20.72
CA GLY A 524 20.66 22.74 -21.36
C GLY A 524 20.68 23.03 -22.86
N SER A 525 20.12 22.12 -23.65
CA SER A 525 20.35 22.04 -25.10
C SER A 525 19.21 22.61 -25.97
N SER A 526 17.94 22.51 -25.57
CA SER A 526 16.80 22.91 -26.43
C SER A 526 15.66 23.60 -25.69
N LEU A 527 15.29 24.82 -26.11
CA LEU A 527 14.07 25.50 -25.69
C LEU A 527 13.25 25.90 -26.92
N THR A 528 12.07 25.31 -27.08
CA THR A 528 11.17 25.56 -28.22
C THR A 528 9.79 25.99 -27.72
N GLY A 529 9.25 27.06 -28.30
CA GLY A 529 7.95 27.64 -27.93
C GLY A 529 8.08 28.85 -26.99
N ARG A 530 6.96 29.25 -26.37
CA ARG A 530 6.88 30.40 -25.45
C ARG A 530 6.13 30.03 -24.17
N VAL A 531 6.81 30.07 -23.03
CA VAL A 531 6.21 29.85 -21.70
C VAL A 531 5.50 31.13 -21.25
N ALA A 532 4.25 31.00 -20.79
CA ALA A 532 3.50 32.09 -20.17
C ALA A 532 3.63 32.02 -18.64
N LEU A 533 4.15 33.06 -18.01
CA LEU A 533 4.46 33.08 -16.57
C LEU A 533 3.36 33.77 -15.75
N SER A 534 2.88 33.11 -14.70
CA SER A 534 2.24 33.76 -13.56
C SER A 534 3.30 34.00 -12.48
N LEU A 535 3.47 35.25 -12.05
CA LEU A 535 4.40 35.59 -10.97
C LEU A 535 3.66 35.69 -9.64
N HIS A 536 4.12 34.96 -8.64
CA HIS A 536 3.63 35.04 -7.26
C HIS A 536 4.66 35.79 -6.40
N VAL A 537 4.42 37.08 -6.18
CA VAL A 537 5.39 37.97 -5.53
C VAL A 537 5.19 37.95 -4.01
N SER A 538 6.28 37.83 -3.25
CA SER A 538 6.22 37.62 -1.78
C SER A 538 5.71 38.82 -0.98
N ALA A 539 5.85 40.03 -1.51
CA ALA A 539 5.44 41.29 -0.90
C ALA A 539 5.10 42.31 -2.01
N ASP A 540 4.51 43.44 -1.62
CA ASP A 540 4.12 44.56 -2.49
C ASP A 540 5.18 45.68 -2.59
N ASP A 541 6.34 45.51 -1.93
CA ASP A 541 7.49 46.41 -1.98
C ASP A 541 7.88 46.85 -3.41
N ASP A 542 8.15 48.14 -3.56
CA ASP A 542 8.72 48.68 -4.80
C ASP A 542 10.20 48.34 -4.92
N ILE A 543 10.53 47.51 -5.91
CA ILE A 543 11.91 47.13 -6.25
C ILE A 543 12.37 47.66 -7.61
N ARG A 544 11.68 48.67 -8.18
CA ARG A 544 12.17 49.37 -9.38
C ARG A 544 13.55 49.96 -9.13
N GLY A 545 14.42 49.87 -10.14
CA GLY A 545 15.82 50.28 -10.03
C GLY A 545 16.74 49.34 -9.24
N ARG A 546 16.23 48.28 -8.59
CA ARG A 546 17.06 47.21 -8.02
C ARG A 546 17.60 46.27 -9.12
N GLN A 547 18.51 45.38 -8.73
CA GLN A 547 19.11 44.37 -9.62
C GLN A 547 18.04 43.41 -10.22
N PRO A 548 18.15 43.02 -11.51
CA PRO A 548 17.23 42.07 -12.13
C PRO A 548 17.24 40.68 -11.48
N LEU A 549 16.06 40.05 -11.40
CA LEU A 549 15.86 38.74 -10.78
C LEU A 549 15.99 37.61 -11.82
N VAL A 550 17.15 36.95 -11.89
CA VAL A 550 17.37 35.84 -12.85
C VAL A 550 16.47 34.66 -12.50
N PHE A 551 15.61 34.26 -13.44
CA PHE A 551 14.66 33.13 -13.29
C PHE A 551 14.82 32.06 -14.37
N ALA A 552 15.58 32.30 -15.44
CA ALA A 552 15.88 31.26 -16.42
C ALA A 552 17.27 31.40 -17.03
N SER A 553 17.90 30.26 -17.33
CA SER A 553 19.12 30.16 -18.14
C SER A 553 19.00 29.06 -19.20
N SER A 554 19.69 29.23 -20.33
CA SER A 554 19.77 28.19 -21.35
C SER A 554 21.03 28.27 -22.22
N GLY A 555 21.53 27.11 -22.64
CA GLY A 555 22.54 26.96 -23.70
C GLY A 555 21.94 26.78 -25.10
N SER A 556 20.62 26.83 -25.26
CA SER A 556 19.96 26.52 -26.52
C SER A 556 20.09 27.63 -27.57
N PHE A 557 20.39 27.25 -28.82
CA PHE A 557 20.30 28.13 -29.99
C PHE A 557 18.87 28.49 -30.41
N ALA A 558 17.87 27.67 -30.06
CA ALA A 558 16.47 27.93 -30.38
C ALA A 558 15.82 28.95 -29.41
N ALA A 559 16.37 29.06 -28.21
CA ALA A 559 15.94 30.04 -27.22
C ALA A 559 16.23 31.47 -27.68
N ASN A 560 15.34 32.40 -27.34
CA ASN A 560 15.44 33.80 -27.73
C ASN A 560 14.63 34.69 -26.76
N ARG A 561 14.62 36.01 -26.99
CA ARG A 561 13.89 36.96 -26.13
C ARG A 561 12.39 36.63 -25.96
N GLU A 562 11.78 36.00 -26.96
CA GLU A 562 10.35 35.66 -26.99
C GLU A 562 10.02 34.29 -26.38
N SER A 563 11.00 33.57 -25.80
CA SER A 563 10.81 32.24 -25.19
C SER A 563 10.01 32.27 -23.88
N PHE A 564 9.90 33.44 -23.24
CA PHE A 564 9.10 33.66 -22.04
C PHE A 564 8.25 34.92 -22.20
N LYS A 565 7.11 34.99 -21.51
CA LYS A 565 6.32 36.22 -21.33
C LYS A 565 5.70 36.24 -19.94
N VAL A 566 5.62 37.41 -19.31
CA VAL A 566 4.74 37.58 -18.15
C VAL A 566 3.29 37.62 -18.64
N LYS A 567 2.44 36.79 -18.05
CA LYS A 567 0.99 36.72 -18.29
C LYS A 567 0.21 37.44 -17.20
N LYS A 568 0.63 37.26 -15.95
CA LYS A 568 -0.06 37.80 -14.76
C LYS A 568 0.90 37.95 -13.59
N VAL A 569 0.62 38.91 -12.71
CA VAL A 569 1.38 39.17 -11.49
C VAL A 569 0.42 39.19 -10.31
N TYR A 570 0.75 38.47 -9.25
CA TYR A 570 0.03 38.43 -7.97
C TYR A 570 0.92 39.01 -6.87
N GLY A 571 0.33 39.73 -5.92
CA GLY A 571 1.04 40.26 -4.75
C GLY A 571 1.78 41.59 -4.95
N SER A 572 2.03 42.03 -6.19
CA SER A 572 2.76 43.28 -6.48
C SER A 572 1.88 44.36 -7.11
N PRO A 573 2.06 45.65 -6.79
CA PRO A 573 1.33 46.78 -7.38
C PRO A 573 1.74 47.11 -8.82
N TYR A 574 2.86 46.56 -9.29
CA TYR A 574 3.43 46.81 -10.61
C TYR A 574 3.63 45.52 -11.41
N MET A 575 3.67 45.65 -12.74
CA MET A 575 4.02 44.56 -13.63
C MET A 575 5.55 44.36 -13.71
N PHE A 576 5.95 43.24 -14.30
CA PHE A 576 7.36 42.91 -14.54
C PHE A 576 7.61 42.72 -16.04
N ASP A 577 8.69 43.31 -16.52
CA ASP A 577 9.27 43.02 -17.83
C ASP A 577 10.30 41.88 -17.76
N ILE A 578 10.57 41.27 -18.90
CA ILE A 578 11.59 40.24 -19.06
C ILE A 578 12.81 40.83 -19.75
N LEU A 579 13.90 40.98 -19.00
CA LEU A 579 15.21 41.33 -19.52
C LEU A 579 15.89 40.06 -20.07
N TYR A 580 16.02 39.98 -21.39
CA TYR A 580 16.81 38.95 -22.08
C TYR A 580 18.27 39.39 -22.20
N LYS A 581 19.21 38.48 -21.91
CA LYS A 581 20.65 38.65 -22.16
C LYS A 581 21.20 37.45 -22.92
N GLU A 582 22.16 37.74 -23.79
CA GLU A 582 22.88 36.77 -24.60
C GLU A 582 24.39 37.03 -24.47
N GLU A 583 25.13 35.98 -24.15
CA GLU A 583 26.56 35.99 -23.81
C GLU A 583 27.28 34.86 -24.57
N ASP A 584 28.62 34.89 -24.57
CA ASP A 584 29.48 33.89 -25.21
C ASP A 584 29.10 33.56 -26.67
N GLY A 585 28.80 34.58 -27.48
CA GLY A 585 28.43 34.42 -28.89
C GLY A 585 27.12 33.66 -29.12
N GLY A 586 26.22 33.67 -28.13
CA GLY A 586 24.94 32.97 -28.17
C GLY A 586 24.92 31.62 -27.44
N LEU A 587 26.05 31.17 -26.90
CA LEU A 587 26.16 29.93 -26.14
C LEU A 587 25.56 30.00 -24.74
N LYS A 588 25.36 31.21 -24.19
CA LYS A 588 24.67 31.42 -22.91
C LYS A 588 23.56 32.45 -23.07
N LYS A 589 22.37 32.10 -22.61
CA LYS A 589 21.20 32.98 -22.61
C LYS A 589 20.59 33.00 -21.20
N SER A 590 20.12 34.16 -20.78
CA SER A 590 19.42 34.31 -19.51
C SER A 590 18.22 35.25 -19.62
N TRP A 591 17.22 35.02 -18.76
CA TRP A 591 16.03 35.85 -18.62
C TRP A 591 15.91 36.27 -17.15
N SER A 592 15.69 37.56 -16.94
CA SER A 592 15.53 38.16 -15.62
C SER A 592 14.24 38.97 -15.54
N LEU A 593 13.59 38.97 -14.38
CA LEU A 593 12.43 39.83 -14.12
C LEU A 593 12.93 41.22 -13.68
N VAL A 594 12.30 42.27 -14.21
CA VAL A 594 12.53 43.67 -13.82
C VAL A 594 11.18 44.33 -13.59
N MET A 595 10.93 44.87 -12.40
CA MET A 595 9.69 45.61 -12.12
C MET A 595 9.64 46.89 -12.96
N ASN A 596 8.48 47.21 -13.52
CA ASN A 596 8.29 48.36 -14.41
C ASN A 596 7.23 49.34 -13.88
N ASP A 597 7.03 50.47 -14.58
CA ASP A 597 6.10 51.51 -14.15
C ASP A 597 4.63 51.23 -14.50
N THR A 598 4.31 50.07 -15.09
CA THR A 598 2.93 49.72 -15.47
C THR A 598 2.19 49.21 -14.24
N PRO A 599 1.09 49.86 -13.80
CA PRO A 599 0.30 49.37 -12.67
C PRO A 599 -0.26 47.98 -12.97
N ASN A 600 -0.22 47.09 -11.99
CA ASN A 600 -0.79 45.75 -12.11
C ASN A 600 -2.33 45.82 -11.99
N PRO A 601 -3.10 45.50 -13.05
CA PRO A 601 -4.57 45.59 -13.02
C PRO A 601 -5.22 44.55 -12.11
N ASP A 602 -4.49 43.50 -11.72
CA ASP A 602 -4.95 42.46 -10.81
C ASP A 602 -4.54 42.72 -9.34
N TYR A 603 -3.81 43.80 -9.05
CA TYR A 603 -3.38 44.12 -7.70
C TYR A 603 -4.56 44.49 -6.81
N ARG A 604 -4.54 43.94 -5.59
CA ARG A 604 -5.44 44.30 -4.49
C ARG A 604 -4.57 44.46 -3.26
N PRO A 605 -4.49 45.65 -2.65
CA PRO A 605 -3.80 45.82 -1.38
C PRO A 605 -4.33 44.82 -0.35
N ALA A 606 -3.44 44.26 0.46
CA ALA A 606 -3.88 43.70 1.73
C ALA A 606 -4.53 44.84 2.53
N ALA A 607 -5.72 44.62 3.09
CA ALA A 607 -6.41 45.67 3.80
C ALA A 607 -5.64 46.02 5.08
N ASP A 608 -5.15 47.26 5.18
CA ASP A 608 -4.63 47.82 6.42
C ASP A 608 -5.69 47.69 7.52
N THR A 609 -5.52 46.76 8.46
CA THR A 609 -6.11 46.92 9.79
C THR A 609 -5.44 48.13 10.43
N PRO A 610 -6.15 49.25 10.66
CA PRO A 610 -5.51 50.44 11.20
C PRO A 610 -4.96 50.14 12.58
N ALA A 611 -3.71 50.53 12.83
CA ALA A 611 -3.15 50.50 14.18
C ALA A 611 -4.03 51.37 15.09
N GLU A 612 -4.61 50.77 16.12
CA GLU A 612 -5.49 51.47 17.06
C GLU A 612 -4.65 52.48 17.85
N SER A 613 -4.86 53.77 17.56
CA SER A 613 -4.06 54.85 18.11
C SER A 613 -4.31 55.01 19.60
N THR A 614 -3.27 54.74 20.41
CA THR A 614 -3.25 55.01 21.85
C THR A 614 -3.40 56.50 22.16
N PRO A 615 -4.35 56.92 23.03
CA PRO A 615 -4.30 58.19 23.72
C PRO A 615 -3.54 58.04 25.05
N ASP A 616 -2.54 58.89 25.26
CA ASP A 616 -1.75 59.00 26.53
C ASP A 616 -2.44 60.02 27.50
N PRO A 617 -1.98 60.27 28.75
CA PRO A 617 -2.89 60.17 29.91
C PRO A 617 -2.93 61.41 30.84
N GLU A 618 -4.02 61.60 31.60
CA GLU A 618 -4.02 62.30 32.91
C GLU A 618 -5.35 62.03 33.67
N THR A 619 -5.38 61.21 34.72
CA THR A 619 -5.26 61.49 36.19
C THR A 619 -6.55 61.86 36.96
N ALA A 620 -7.07 60.88 37.74
CA ALA A 620 -7.54 60.96 39.14
C ALA A 620 -8.21 59.61 39.51
N LYS A 621 -7.66 58.79 40.43
CA LYS A 621 -7.97 58.72 41.87
C LYS A 621 -9.48 58.56 42.19
N ASP A 622 -9.94 57.63 43.04
CA ASP A 622 -9.23 56.81 44.05
C ASP A 622 -10.03 55.56 44.49
N THR A 623 -9.43 54.71 45.33
CA THR A 623 -10.03 53.60 46.14
C THR A 623 -10.60 52.34 45.47
N ALA A 624 -10.00 51.19 45.82
CA ALA A 624 -10.59 49.85 45.81
C ALA A 624 -10.93 49.42 47.27
N PRO A 625 -11.66 48.31 47.53
CA PRO A 625 -11.03 46.98 47.45
C PRO A 625 -11.88 45.80 46.92
N GLU A 626 -11.16 44.88 46.26
CA GLU A 626 -11.31 43.41 46.21
C GLU A 626 -12.68 42.71 45.96
N LYS A 627 -12.77 42.06 44.80
CA LYS A 627 -12.83 40.58 44.75
C LYS A 627 -12.20 39.99 43.47
N GLU A 628 -11.54 38.85 43.67
CA GLU A 628 -10.81 37.93 42.77
C GLU A 628 -10.82 38.07 41.23
N LYS A 629 -9.60 38.04 40.66
CA LYS A 629 -9.25 37.73 39.25
C LYS A 629 -9.66 36.29 38.90
N THR A 630 -10.39 36.01 37.82
CA THR A 630 -10.02 35.98 36.39
C THR A 630 -8.88 35.04 36.01
N ASP A 631 -9.22 34.04 35.20
CA ASP A 631 -8.31 33.13 34.50
C ASP A 631 -7.24 33.85 33.67
N MET A 632 -6.06 33.23 33.59
CA MET A 632 -4.96 33.68 32.76
C MET A 632 -4.82 32.74 31.56
N PRO A 633 -4.89 33.23 30.30
CA PRO A 633 -4.55 32.41 29.14
C PRO A 633 -3.04 32.11 29.17
N PRO A 634 -2.62 30.87 28.84
CA PRO A 634 -1.21 30.50 28.92
C PRO A 634 -0.37 31.25 27.88
N ALA A 635 0.85 31.60 28.30
CA ALA A 635 1.78 32.43 27.53
C ALA A 635 2.33 31.72 26.27
N ALA A 636 2.81 32.52 25.32
CA ALA A 636 3.50 32.03 24.14
C ALA A 636 4.81 31.30 24.51
N GLU A 637 4.93 30.02 24.14
CA GLU A 637 6.21 29.32 24.16
C GLU A 637 7.07 29.72 22.98
N LYS A 638 8.32 30.11 23.28
CA LYS A 638 9.34 30.40 22.27
C LYS A 638 9.69 29.12 21.50
N SER A 639 9.97 29.26 20.20
CA SER A 639 10.46 28.19 19.36
C SER A 639 11.84 27.69 19.83
N VAL A 640 11.86 26.63 20.63
CA VAL A 640 13.08 25.86 20.87
C VAL A 640 13.31 24.95 19.67
N SER A 641 14.41 25.19 18.96
CA SER A 641 14.90 24.27 17.93
C SER A 641 15.21 22.91 18.56
N GLN A 642 14.31 21.95 18.39
CA GLN A 642 14.57 20.55 18.72
C GLN A 642 15.14 19.84 17.49
N THR A 643 16.46 19.74 17.43
CA THR A 643 17.10 18.66 16.68
C THR A 643 16.58 17.33 17.23
N MET A 644 16.08 16.44 16.36
CA MET A 644 15.67 15.10 16.80
C MET A 644 16.88 14.37 17.42
N PRO A 645 16.76 13.80 18.64
CA PRO A 645 17.81 12.95 19.20
C PRO A 645 18.07 11.73 18.31
N ASP A 646 19.32 11.26 18.20
CA ASP A 646 19.64 10.02 17.47
C ASP A 646 19.01 8.80 18.16
N CYS A 647 17.88 8.35 17.61
CA CYS A 647 17.02 7.34 18.22
C CYS A 647 17.43 5.92 17.85
N ARG A 648 18.57 5.43 18.36
CA ARG A 648 18.94 4.01 18.28
C ARG A 648 18.57 3.28 19.57
N GLY A 649 17.53 2.46 19.50
CA GLY A 649 17.24 1.41 20.51
C GLY A 649 16.17 1.69 21.55
N ASN A 650 15.53 2.87 21.61
CA ASN A 650 14.47 3.14 22.60
C ASN A 650 13.11 2.53 22.16
N PRO A 651 12.51 1.59 22.94
CA PRO A 651 11.23 0.96 22.60
C PRO A 651 10.05 1.94 22.52
N GLY A 652 10.05 3.00 23.34
CA GLY A 652 9.00 4.01 23.33
C GLY A 652 8.96 4.78 22.01
N CYS A 653 10.12 5.09 21.42
CA CYS A 653 10.19 5.78 20.12
C CYS A 653 9.76 4.87 18.96
N LEU A 654 10.02 3.55 19.05
CA LEU A 654 9.50 2.56 18.09
C LEU A 654 7.97 2.42 18.22
N PHE A 655 7.44 2.41 19.44
CA PHE A 655 6.01 2.42 19.72
C PHE A 655 5.33 3.68 19.16
N PHE A 656 5.90 4.87 19.38
CA PHE A 656 5.38 6.11 18.79
C PHE A 656 5.47 6.13 17.26
N LYS A 657 6.53 5.60 16.64
CA LYS A 657 6.60 5.46 15.16
C LYS A 657 5.55 4.47 14.62
N ALA A 658 5.28 3.38 15.34
CA ALA A 658 4.23 2.43 14.96
C ALA A 658 2.82 3.03 15.14
N LEU A 659 2.58 3.72 16.26
CA LEU A 659 1.31 4.38 16.56
C LEU A 659 1.03 5.50 15.55
N ASN A 660 2.00 6.37 15.25
CA ASN A 660 1.83 7.45 14.28
C ASN A 660 1.59 6.93 12.85
N ARG A 661 2.20 5.80 12.46
CA ARG A 661 1.88 5.10 11.21
C ARG A 661 0.44 4.56 11.20
N ALA A 662 -0.02 3.95 12.30
CA ALA A 662 -1.39 3.44 12.41
C ALA A 662 -2.43 4.58 12.39
N THR A 663 -2.19 5.66 13.13
CA THR A 663 -3.09 6.82 13.20
C THR A 663 -3.20 7.52 11.85
N SER A 664 -2.10 7.74 11.13
CA SER A 664 -2.13 8.34 9.78
C SER A 664 -2.88 7.47 8.76
N VAL A 665 -2.73 6.14 8.82
CA VAL A 665 -3.50 5.21 7.98
C VAL A 665 -5.01 5.31 8.29
N ILE A 666 -5.39 5.37 9.57
CA ILE A 666 -6.80 5.52 9.97
C ILE A 666 -7.37 6.88 9.53
N TYR A 667 -6.63 7.99 9.71
CA TYR A 667 -7.06 9.32 9.28
C TYR A 667 -7.23 9.41 7.75
N LEU A 668 -6.35 8.79 6.97
CA LEU A 668 -6.45 8.75 5.50
C LEU A 668 -7.56 7.83 5.00
N ILE A 669 -7.88 6.74 5.69
CA ILE A 669 -9.06 5.90 5.40
C ILE A 669 -10.36 6.69 5.64
N ILE A 670 -10.43 7.47 6.72
CA ILE A 670 -11.58 8.35 7.03
C ILE A 670 -11.71 9.46 5.96
N ALA A 671 -10.60 10.12 5.59
CA ALA A 671 -10.60 11.18 4.58
C ALA A 671 -10.87 10.66 3.14
N GLY A 672 -10.49 9.42 2.83
CA GLY A 672 -10.64 8.82 1.50
C GLY A 672 -12.01 8.21 1.20
N THR A 673 -12.89 8.06 2.19
CA THR A 673 -14.15 7.32 2.06
C THR A 673 -15.39 8.16 2.37
N HIS A 674 -15.91 8.89 1.37
CA HIS A 674 -17.22 9.58 1.45
C HIS A 674 -18.44 8.62 1.42
N LYS A 675 -18.43 7.59 2.27
CA LYS A 675 -19.57 6.72 2.61
C LYS A 675 -19.54 6.26 4.08
N ILE A 676 -19.05 7.11 4.98
CA ILE A 676 -19.31 6.97 6.42
C ILE A 676 -20.61 7.73 6.70
N THR A 677 -21.65 7.01 7.15
CA THR A 677 -22.89 7.64 7.65
C THR A 677 -22.63 8.33 8.99
N ASP A 678 -23.29 9.46 9.28
CA ASP A 678 -23.02 10.26 10.49
C ASP A 678 -22.99 9.44 11.79
N THR A 679 -23.92 8.49 11.95
CA THR A 679 -23.95 7.55 13.09
C THR A 679 -22.70 6.71 13.27
N THR A 680 -21.98 6.41 12.19
CA THR A 680 -20.71 5.66 12.21
C THR A 680 -19.54 6.59 12.53
N LEU A 681 -19.58 7.85 12.06
CA LEU A 681 -18.59 8.87 12.42
C LEU A 681 -18.69 9.17 13.93
N THR A 682 -19.90 9.44 14.44
CA THR A 682 -20.15 9.66 15.87
C THR A 682 -19.77 8.45 16.74
N ALA A 683 -19.89 7.22 16.24
CA ALA A 683 -19.43 6.03 16.96
C ALA A 683 -17.90 5.94 17.05
N ILE A 684 -17.18 6.31 15.97
CA ILE A 684 -15.72 6.37 15.92
C ILE A 684 -15.20 7.53 16.78
N GLU A 685 -15.83 8.70 16.71
CA GLU A 685 -15.53 9.87 17.55
C GLU A 685 -15.75 9.57 19.03
N ASN A 686 -16.86 8.93 19.41
CA ASN A 686 -17.10 8.54 20.80
C ASN A 686 -16.11 7.47 21.30
N ALA A 687 -15.67 6.54 20.44
CA ALA A 687 -14.63 5.57 20.78
C ALA A 687 -13.25 6.25 20.94
N LEU A 688 -12.92 7.22 20.07
CA LEU A 688 -11.72 8.05 20.16
C LEU A 688 -11.75 8.96 21.39
N CYS A 689 -12.86 9.62 21.71
CA CYS A 689 -13.04 10.38 22.95
C CYS A 689 -12.93 9.46 24.18
N GLY A 690 -13.54 8.27 24.15
CA GLY A 690 -13.40 7.28 25.22
C GLY A 690 -11.97 6.78 25.42
N PHE A 691 -11.20 6.64 24.34
CA PHE A 691 -9.78 6.32 24.36
C PHE A 691 -8.94 7.51 24.85
N MET A 692 -9.15 8.71 24.32
CA MET A 692 -8.43 9.94 24.67
C MET A 692 -8.71 10.38 26.11
N VAL A 693 -9.91 10.21 26.65
CA VAL A 693 -10.21 10.48 28.08
C VAL A 693 -9.49 9.49 29.00
N ARG A 694 -9.36 8.23 28.59
CA ARG A 694 -8.56 7.22 29.32
C ARG A 694 -7.06 7.48 29.18
N LEU A 695 -6.61 7.98 28.04
CA LEU A 695 -5.23 8.39 27.77
C LEU A 695 -4.85 9.64 28.57
N ASN A 696 -5.71 10.67 28.62
CA ASN A 696 -5.44 11.92 29.34
C ASN A 696 -5.39 11.68 30.86
N LYS A 697 -6.24 10.78 31.39
CA LYS A 697 -6.13 10.24 32.76
C LYS A 697 -4.88 9.39 33.01
N ALA A 698 -4.24 8.84 31.98
CA ALA A 698 -2.98 8.10 32.10
C ALA A 698 -1.75 9.02 31.96
N VAL A 699 -1.85 10.12 31.20
CA VAL A 699 -0.77 11.12 31.07
C VAL A 699 -0.60 11.94 32.36
N SER A 700 -1.68 12.22 33.09
CA SER A 700 -1.61 12.85 34.42
C SER A 700 -0.87 12.02 35.49
N PHE A 701 -0.62 10.72 35.23
CA PHE A 701 0.20 9.85 36.09
C PHE A 701 1.71 9.89 35.78
N PHE A 702 2.15 10.71 34.81
CA PHE A 702 3.57 10.92 34.48
C PHE A 702 4.08 12.33 34.82
N ALA A 703 3.30 13.13 35.55
CA ALA A 703 3.88 14.25 36.28
C ALA A 703 4.79 13.69 37.39
N PRO A 704 6.05 14.12 37.52
CA PRO A 704 6.92 13.63 38.58
C PRO A 704 6.41 14.11 39.94
N GLU A 705 6.05 13.19 40.83
CA GLU A 705 5.85 13.51 42.23
C GLU A 705 7.16 13.99 42.85
N ALA A 706 7.07 15.02 43.70
CA ALA A 706 8.21 15.75 44.21
C ALA A 706 9.12 14.87 45.09
N GLU A 707 10.43 15.14 45.05
CA GLU A 707 11.41 14.49 45.92
C GLU A 707 11.05 14.66 47.40
N PRO A 708 11.17 13.61 48.24
CA PRO A 708 10.99 13.75 49.68
C PRO A 708 12.05 14.67 50.27
N ALA A 709 11.62 15.57 51.17
CA ALA A 709 12.47 16.59 51.76
C ALA A 709 13.71 15.99 52.47
N GLY A 710 14.87 16.62 52.26
CA GLY A 710 16.17 16.04 52.59
C GLY A 710 16.55 16.07 54.07
N GLU A 711 17.50 15.20 54.42
CA GLU A 711 18.29 15.33 55.64
C GLU A 711 19.53 16.21 55.39
N THR A 712 19.77 17.15 56.30
CA THR A 712 20.83 18.16 56.21
C THR A 712 22.24 17.61 56.47
N PRO A 713 23.29 18.22 55.88
CA PRO A 713 24.65 17.71 56.00
C PRO A 713 25.31 18.06 57.34
N ALA A 714 25.96 17.08 57.97
CA ALA A 714 26.94 17.30 59.03
C ALA A 714 28.37 17.32 58.44
N GLY A 715 29.19 18.26 58.90
CA GLY A 715 30.53 18.53 58.37
C GLY A 715 31.67 17.67 58.95
N PRO A 716 32.91 18.20 59.08
CA PRO A 716 33.95 17.75 58.16
C PRO A 716 35.26 17.21 58.80
N LYS A 717 36.07 16.55 57.97
CA LYS A 717 37.51 16.19 58.12
C LYS A 717 37.91 15.15 59.20
N ALA A 718 38.64 14.12 58.76
CA ALA A 718 40.02 13.83 59.19
C ALA A 718 40.74 12.93 58.16
N ALA A 719 42.06 12.73 58.28
CA ALA A 719 42.92 12.12 57.25
C ALA A 719 43.75 10.92 57.74
N LYS A 720 44.46 10.26 56.80
CA LYS A 720 45.49 9.20 56.96
C LYS A 720 44.92 7.79 57.27
N THR A 721 45.54 6.65 56.88
CA THR A 721 46.93 6.39 56.44
C THR A 721 47.05 5.10 55.60
N THR A 722 48.01 5.06 54.64
CA THR A 722 48.81 3.91 54.12
C THR A 722 48.28 2.45 54.05
N GLU A 723 48.29 1.87 52.83
CA GLU A 723 48.98 0.63 52.35
C GLU A 723 49.57 -0.44 53.31
N PRO A 724 49.90 -1.69 52.86
CA PRO A 724 49.62 -2.37 51.57
C PRO A 724 49.23 -3.88 51.62
N SER A 725 48.98 -4.46 50.43
CA SER A 725 49.27 -5.85 49.96
C SER A 725 48.85 -7.11 50.74
N VAL A 726 48.05 -7.97 50.09
CA VAL A 726 48.49 -9.27 49.50
C VAL A 726 47.87 -9.40 48.11
#